data_AF-A0A0K2G6Q3-F1
#
_entry.id   AF-A0A0K2G6Q3-F1
#
_cell.length_a   1.000
_cell.length_b   1.000
_cell.length_c   1.000
_cell.angle_alpha   90.00
_cell.angle_beta   90.00
_cell.angle_gamma   90.00
#
_symmetry.space_group_name_H-M   'P 1'
#
loop_
_entity.id
_entity.type
_entity.pdbx_description
1 polymer ?
#
loop_
_entity_poly.entity_id
_entity_poly.type
_entity_poly.pdbx_seq_one_letter_code
_entity_poly.pdbx_strand_id
1 'polypeptide(L)'
;MHSGVAVPGDSSPLYADVLVPRHIHKSFTYRIPAALNRAIAVGHHVLVPFGRGTLAATVVSLSPFPPAGVDPAIIKDISSMADGAQDAKVAAVLFALSRRVADAYAAPWGQCLRLIVPRRSKAVNTRKHRGPRATAAATRAHTAQPLPDLHGRELPQPDPAWSARIAEALNQPAPARLLVHAPWLQRQALLASAIRQTHAKKKSTLIVCGEAAKAESLRHLLEAATKLPIGLLEPVGAGTATQNVTAPSILIGTRAAVFAPVPSVGLIWIEGEEDPALKEPQEPRYHAREVASMRAELEGALVVFASAHPSMEAYRDPDADDCLFHRSAAARAAINVVDLRREPAGLLLSDPLVRAMEAALAVEAGVLLFLNRKGYAGALACRDCGWVPRCGSCAVALTYYRESAKLACRYCGERCGLPDVCPTCGAARLNPVGEGTERVELEARRLFPRARIARLDGDTLRGPSQARRLWAQVYGREVDIVVGTQAVFQRGPLPAMGLVGIVQADVGLHVPDFRAAERTYQLLEEAVAAARPAADGGKVVLQTLLPTHHAIEAVTFGEPRRFYGEELAARRLLGYPPAVHLAGLSVSGKSSDSVDEAARRWRIKLGETTGAEDTLTILGPVPALGGRPRGHHRRHMLVKGPDRTALCNIISRSVEELEREYPKRQAKFVVDIDPVEMS
;
A
#
# COMPACT_ATOMS: atom_id res chain seq x y z
N MET A 1 14.96 71.71 -1.67
CA MET A 1 15.43 71.30 -0.34
C MET A 1 14.27 70.62 0.37
N HIS A 2 14.45 69.32 0.62
CA HIS A 2 13.65 68.37 1.40
C HIS A 2 12.13 68.55 1.48
N SER A 3 11.43 68.02 0.47
CA SER A 3 10.08 67.48 0.63
C SER A 3 10.16 66.03 1.10
N GLY A 4 9.44 65.72 2.17
CA GLY A 4 9.56 64.50 2.94
C GLY A 4 9.32 63.22 2.15
N VAL A 5 10.26 62.29 2.25
CA VAL A 5 10.02 60.88 1.97
C VAL A 5 9.20 60.36 3.14
N ALA A 6 7.89 60.21 2.92
CA ALA A 6 7.03 59.45 3.81
C ALA A 6 7.56 58.00 3.87
N VAL A 7 7.90 57.56 5.08
CA VAL A 7 8.17 56.15 5.40
C VAL A 7 6.90 55.35 5.06
N PRO A 8 6.95 54.29 4.22
CA PRO A 8 5.78 53.46 3.96
C PRO A 8 5.48 52.64 5.21
N GLY A 9 4.44 53.03 5.94
CA GLY A 9 3.88 52.25 7.03
C GLY A 9 2.94 51.15 6.51
N ASP A 10 3.08 49.95 7.08
CA ASP A 10 2.05 48.91 7.18
C ASP A 10 1.50 48.33 5.86
N SER A 11 2.35 47.72 5.02
CA SER A 11 1.89 46.92 3.85
C SER A 11 1.30 45.57 4.30
N SER A 12 0.14 45.59 4.94
CA SER A 12 -0.61 44.38 5.27
C SER A 12 -1.10 43.68 3.98
N PRO A 13 -1.01 42.35 3.84
CA PRO A 13 -1.35 41.64 2.61
C PRO A 13 -2.84 41.82 2.23
N LEU A 14 -3.14 42.28 1.02
CA LEU A 14 -4.53 42.52 0.58
C LEU A 14 -5.17 41.30 -0.10
N TYR A 15 -4.36 40.32 -0.49
CA TYR A 15 -4.81 39.17 -1.27
C TYR A 15 -4.24 37.86 -0.70
N ALA A 16 -5.05 36.81 -0.79
CA ALA A 16 -4.66 35.46 -0.43
C ALA A 16 -4.94 34.51 -1.59
N ASP A 17 -3.96 33.68 -1.92
CA ASP A 17 -4.20 32.51 -2.74
C ASP A 17 -4.68 31.38 -1.84
N VAL A 18 -5.78 30.75 -2.23
CA VAL A 18 -6.37 29.65 -1.47
C VAL A 18 -6.48 28.40 -2.34
N LEU A 19 -6.27 27.25 -1.71
CA LEU A 19 -6.55 25.95 -2.29
C LEU A 19 -7.85 25.40 -1.75
N VAL A 20 -8.72 25.02 -2.68
CA VAL A 20 -9.95 24.29 -2.39
C VAL A 20 -9.69 22.78 -2.39
N PRO A 21 -10.36 21.98 -1.55
CA PRO A 21 -10.19 20.52 -1.49
C PRO A 21 -10.88 19.80 -2.66
N ARG A 22 -10.58 20.23 -3.89
CA ARG A 22 -11.13 19.72 -5.15
C ARG A 22 -10.00 19.18 -6.05
N HIS A 23 -10.38 18.43 -7.07
CA HIS A 23 -9.47 17.85 -8.07
C HIS A 23 -9.07 18.94 -9.08
N ILE A 24 -8.34 19.95 -8.58
CA ILE A 24 -7.92 21.15 -9.32
C ILE A 24 -6.50 21.49 -8.89
N HIS A 25 -5.57 21.58 -9.87
CA HIS A 25 -4.15 21.86 -9.63
C HIS A 25 -3.83 23.34 -9.33
N LYS A 26 -4.80 24.23 -9.50
CA LYS A 26 -4.64 25.69 -9.35
C LYS A 26 -5.14 26.21 -8.01
N SER A 27 -4.48 27.25 -7.50
CA SER A 27 -5.00 28.13 -6.46
C SER A 27 -5.98 29.16 -7.04
N PHE A 28 -6.76 29.78 -6.15
CA PHE A 28 -7.68 30.87 -6.47
C PHE A 28 -7.36 32.07 -5.58
N THR A 29 -7.27 33.26 -6.17
CA THR A 29 -6.97 34.48 -5.42
C THR A 29 -8.26 35.13 -4.91
N TYR A 30 -8.26 35.52 -3.64
CA TYR A 30 -9.32 36.26 -2.98
C TYR A 30 -8.75 37.49 -2.29
N ARG A 31 -9.56 38.54 -2.15
CA ARG A 31 -9.21 39.73 -1.36
C ARG A 31 -9.46 39.45 0.12
N ILE A 32 -8.54 39.91 0.96
CA ILE A 32 -8.61 39.78 2.42
C ILE A 32 -9.37 41.01 2.97
N PRO A 33 -10.53 40.85 3.61
CA PRO A 33 -11.23 41.95 4.26
C PRO A 33 -10.34 42.60 5.33
N ALA A 34 -10.43 43.92 5.50
CA ALA A 34 -9.64 44.66 6.49
C ALA A 34 -9.72 44.05 7.91
N ALA A 35 -10.90 43.56 8.31
CA ALA A 35 -11.13 42.90 9.60
C ALA A 35 -10.33 41.60 9.80
N LEU A 36 -9.93 40.93 8.72
CA LEU A 36 -9.19 39.67 8.74
C LEU A 36 -7.70 39.83 8.38
N ASN A 37 -7.29 41.02 7.97
CA ASN A 37 -5.96 41.27 7.40
C ASN A 37 -4.81 40.92 8.37
N ARG A 38 -5.00 41.17 9.66
CA ARG A 38 -4.01 40.81 10.70
C ARG A 38 -4.19 39.40 11.28
N ALA A 39 -5.30 38.72 10.96
CA ALA A 39 -5.63 37.41 11.50
C ALA A 39 -5.32 36.26 10.52
N ILE A 40 -5.28 36.53 9.21
CA ILE A 40 -5.01 35.51 8.19
C ILE A 40 -3.51 35.29 8.01
N ALA A 41 -3.11 34.02 7.98
CA ALA A 41 -1.75 33.58 7.73
C ALA A 41 -1.79 32.37 6.78
N VAL A 42 -0.65 32.07 6.14
CA VAL A 42 -0.48 30.82 5.39
C VAL A 42 -0.75 29.62 6.30
N GLY A 43 -1.53 28.66 5.80
CA GLY A 43 -2.01 27.49 6.54
C GLY A 43 -3.35 27.70 7.27
N HIS A 44 -3.93 28.90 7.27
CA HIS A 44 -5.28 29.11 7.84
C HIS A 44 -6.39 28.57 6.94
N HIS A 45 -7.42 28.01 7.59
CA HIS A 45 -8.67 27.65 6.95
C HIS A 45 -9.63 28.83 6.87
N VAL A 46 -10.12 29.08 5.67
CA VAL A 46 -11.03 30.18 5.35
C VAL A 46 -12.24 29.67 4.59
N LEU A 47 -13.37 30.36 4.72
CA LEU A 47 -14.55 30.15 3.92
C LEU A 47 -14.55 31.14 2.76
N VAL A 48 -14.63 30.62 1.53
CA VAL A 48 -14.60 31.43 0.31
C VAL A 48 -15.79 31.14 -0.60
N PRO A 49 -16.30 32.15 -1.33
CA PRO A 49 -17.35 31.93 -2.32
C PRO A 49 -16.76 31.19 -3.53
N PHE A 50 -17.32 30.01 -3.84
CA PHE A 50 -16.87 29.15 -4.94
C PHE A 50 -18.08 28.62 -5.74
N GLY A 51 -18.20 29.06 -6.98
CA GLY A 51 -19.38 28.78 -7.80
C GLY A 51 -20.65 29.39 -7.20
N ARG A 52 -21.66 28.55 -6.91
CA ARG A 52 -22.96 28.97 -6.34
C ARG A 52 -23.02 28.89 -4.81
N GLY A 53 -21.94 28.55 -4.13
CA GLY A 53 -21.94 28.39 -2.67
C GLY A 53 -20.63 28.82 -2.02
N THR A 54 -20.50 28.52 -0.73
CA THR A 54 -19.30 28.78 0.06
C THR A 54 -18.58 27.46 0.33
N LEU A 55 -17.25 27.47 0.29
CA LEU A 55 -16.42 26.28 0.49
C LEU A 55 -15.28 26.61 1.45
N ALA A 56 -14.89 25.64 2.29
CA ALA A 56 -13.65 25.73 3.05
C ALA A 56 -12.44 25.59 2.12
N ALA A 57 -11.47 26.47 2.29
CA ALA A 57 -10.21 26.50 1.56
C ALA A 57 -9.05 26.76 2.53
N THR A 58 -7.83 26.49 2.10
CA THR A 58 -6.62 26.75 2.89
C THR A 58 -5.80 27.83 2.22
N VAL A 59 -5.40 28.83 2.98
CA VAL A 59 -4.51 29.91 2.50
C VAL A 59 -3.12 29.34 2.26
N VAL A 60 -2.59 29.53 1.06
CA VAL A 60 -1.28 29.00 0.64
C VAL A 60 -0.25 30.06 0.30
N SER A 61 -0.70 31.27 -0.04
CA SER A 61 0.17 32.42 -0.26
C SER A 61 -0.57 33.70 0.11
N LEU A 62 0.19 34.74 0.46
CA LEU A 62 -0.29 36.08 0.75
C LEU A 62 0.46 37.08 -0.12
N SER A 63 -0.26 38.03 -0.69
CA SER A 63 0.30 39.05 -1.59
C SER A 63 -0.29 40.43 -1.27
N PRO A 64 0.52 41.49 -1.31
CA PRO A 64 0.02 42.87 -1.27
C PRO A 64 -0.62 43.29 -2.60
N PHE A 65 -0.36 42.57 -3.70
CA PHE A 65 -0.82 42.91 -5.04
C PHE A 65 -1.78 41.85 -5.62
N PRO A 66 -2.76 42.26 -6.46
CA PRO A 66 -3.60 41.33 -7.20
C PRO A 66 -2.75 40.52 -8.21
N PRO A 67 -3.25 39.38 -8.71
CA PRO A 67 -2.57 38.61 -9.74
C PRO A 67 -2.36 39.44 -11.02
N ALA A 68 -1.22 39.27 -11.68
CA ALA A 68 -0.91 39.99 -12.90
C ALA A 68 -1.99 39.75 -13.98
N GLY A 69 -2.50 40.84 -14.58
CA GLY A 69 -3.51 40.78 -15.64
C GLY A 69 -4.95 40.51 -15.17
N VAL A 70 -5.22 40.52 -13.87
CA VAL A 70 -6.56 40.35 -13.30
C VAL A 70 -7.06 41.68 -12.74
N ASP A 71 -8.24 42.11 -13.18
CA ASP A 71 -8.90 43.31 -12.64
C ASP A 71 -9.25 43.09 -11.15
N PRO A 72 -8.76 43.94 -10.22
CA PRO A 72 -9.10 43.84 -8.80
C PRO A 72 -10.61 43.84 -8.51
N ALA A 73 -11.44 44.45 -9.37
CA ALA A 73 -12.88 44.56 -9.16
C ALA A 73 -13.62 43.21 -9.27
N ILE A 74 -13.06 42.24 -9.99
CA ILE A 74 -13.66 40.91 -10.15
C ILE A 74 -13.23 39.92 -9.05
N ILE A 75 -12.26 40.30 -8.21
CA ILE A 75 -11.74 39.47 -7.13
C ILE A 75 -12.73 39.50 -5.97
N LYS A 76 -13.21 38.32 -5.56
CA LYS A 76 -14.14 38.17 -4.44
C LYS A 76 -13.43 38.20 -3.11
N ASP A 77 -14.17 38.53 -2.06
CA ASP A 77 -13.67 38.56 -0.69
C ASP A 77 -13.69 37.18 -0.04
N ILE A 78 -12.75 36.95 0.88
CA ILE A 78 -12.84 35.88 1.86
C ILE A 78 -14.06 36.14 2.76
N SER A 79 -14.94 35.15 2.91
CA SER A 79 -16.17 35.30 3.68
C SER A 79 -15.91 35.33 5.19
N SER A 80 -15.05 34.43 5.68
CA SER A 80 -14.71 34.32 7.10
C SER A 80 -13.59 33.30 7.34
N MET A 81 -13.06 33.26 8.56
CA MET A 81 -12.26 32.12 9.04
C MET A 81 -13.17 30.89 9.22
N ALA A 82 -12.70 29.70 8.86
CA ALA A 82 -13.50 28.48 8.98
C ALA A 82 -13.66 27.99 10.44
N ASP A 83 -12.72 28.37 11.32
CA ASP A 83 -12.69 28.09 12.76
C ASP A 83 -12.28 29.36 13.54
N GLY A 84 -12.37 29.35 14.87
CA GLY A 84 -11.78 30.41 15.70
C GLY A 84 -10.28 30.59 15.36
N ALA A 85 -9.77 31.82 15.34
CA ALA A 85 -8.51 32.16 14.66
C ALA A 85 -7.29 31.29 15.02
N GLN A 86 -7.19 30.80 16.26
CA GLN A 86 -6.11 29.91 16.72
C GLN A 86 -6.27 28.45 16.27
N ASP A 87 -7.49 27.90 16.26
CA ASP A 87 -7.75 26.49 15.93
C ASP A 87 -7.82 26.24 14.42
N ALA A 88 -7.84 27.31 13.62
CA ALA A 88 -7.95 27.27 12.16
C ALA A 88 -6.61 27.00 11.43
N LYS A 89 -5.47 26.96 12.14
CA LYS A 89 -4.14 26.83 11.50
C LYS A 89 -3.67 25.39 11.45
N VAL A 90 -3.40 24.92 10.23
CA VAL A 90 -2.68 23.66 10.02
C VAL A 90 -1.28 23.75 10.61
N ALA A 91 -0.87 22.71 11.34
CA ALA A 91 0.51 22.59 11.83
C ALA A 91 1.52 22.75 10.67
N ALA A 92 2.53 23.60 10.85
CA ALA A 92 3.46 23.96 9.77
C ALA A 92 4.11 22.74 9.10
N VAL A 93 4.48 21.73 9.89
CA VAL A 93 5.03 20.47 9.38
C VAL A 93 4.04 19.72 8.50
N LEU A 94 2.78 19.59 8.91
CA LEU A 94 1.76 18.91 8.11
C LEU A 94 1.44 19.68 6.83
N PHE A 95 1.44 21.01 6.89
CA PHE A 95 1.28 21.86 5.72
C PHE A 95 2.41 21.62 4.71
N ALA A 96 3.67 21.63 5.16
CA ALA A 96 4.83 21.31 4.34
C ALA A 96 4.79 19.86 3.81
N LEU A 97 4.38 18.90 4.64
CA LEU A 97 4.19 17.51 4.24
C LEU A 97 3.16 17.38 3.11
N SER A 98 2.02 18.07 3.21
CA SER A 98 1.00 18.02 2.15
C SER A 98 1.51 18.54 0.81
N ARG A 99 2.43 19.52 0.83
CA ARG A 99 3.08 20.01 -0.39
C ARG A 99 4.03 18.96 -0.96
N ARG A 100 4.90 18.38 -0.12
CA ARG A 100 5.80 17.29 -0.54
C ARG A 100 5.03 16.10 -1.12
N VAL A 101 3.89 15.73 -0.53
CA VAL A 101 3.01 14.68 -1.06
C VAL A 101 2.43 15.07 -2.42
N ALA A 102 2.00 16.32 -2.60
CA ALA A 102 1.47 16.79 -3.87
C ALA A 102 2.52 16.68 -4.99
N ASP A 103 3.73 17.16 -4.71
CA ASP A 103 4.84 17.15 -5.67
C ASP A 103 5.30 15.71 -5.98
N ALA A 104 5.48 14.87 -4.95
CA ALA A 104 5.99 13.50 -5.10
C ALA A 104 5.01 12.49 -5.72
N TYR A 105 3.72 12.85 -5.82
CA TYR A 105 2.67 12.02 -6.41
C TYR A 105 1.98 12.67 -7.61
N ALA A 106 2.51 13.80 -8.11
CA ALA A 106 1.92 14.57 -9.20
C ALA A 106 0.41 14.84 -8.99
N ALA A 107 0.03 15.10 -7.73
CA ALA A 107 -1.36 15.19 -7.31
C ALA A 107 -1.76 16.64 -7.01
N PRO A 108 -3.04 17.02 -7.18
CA PRO A 108 -3.51 18.35 -6.78
C PRO A 108 -3.23 18.61 -5.29
N TRP A 109 -2.54 19.70 -4.97
CA TRP A 109 -2.19 20.02 -3.57
C TRP A 109 -3.44 20.18 -2.69
N GLY A 110 -4.56 20.67 -3.25
CA GLY A 110 -5.86 20.70 -2.57
C GLY A 110 -6.38 19.33 -2.12
N GLN A 111 -6.11 18.24 -2.86
CA GLN A 111 -6.44 16.88 -2.40
C GLN A 111 -5.54 16.42 -1.25
N CYS A 112 -4.26 16.80 -1.27
CA CYS A 112 -3.31 16.47 -0.21
C CYS A 112 -3.63 17.21 1.09
N LEU A 113 -4.03 18.48 1.01
CA LEU A 113 -4.50 19.25 2.16
C LEU A 113 -5.71 18.59 2.83
N ARG A 114 -6.63 17.98 2.06
CA ARG A 114 -7.79 17.25 2.63
C ARG A 114 -7.39 16.12 3.60
N LEU A 115 -6.15 15.62 3.53
CA LEU A 115 -5.65 14.55 4.41
C LEU A 115 -5.30 15.05 5.82
N ILE A 116 -5.02 16.34 5.98
CA ILE A 116 -4.56 16.95 7.24
C ILE A 116 -5.57 17.93 7.84
N VAL A 117 -6.65 18.24 7.11
CA VAL A 117 -7.69 19.18 7.54
C VAL A 117 -8.86 18.44 8.18
N PRO A 118 -9.28 18.80 9.40
CA PRO A 118 -10.42 18.20 10.06
C PRO A 118 -11.70 18.31 9.22
N ARG A 119 -12.40 17.18 8.99
CA ARG A 119 -13.71 17.20 8.33
C ARG A 119 -14.79 17.44 9.39
N ARG A 120 -15.44 18.61 9.39
CA ARG A 120 -16.64 18.80 10.22
C ARG A 120 -17.76 17.85 9.75
N SER A 121 -18.36 17.14 10.71
CA SER A 121 -19.66 16.50 10.53
C SER A 121 -20.66 17.54 10.05
N LYS A 122 -21.29 17.31 8.89
CA LYS A 122 -22.34 18.21 8.39
C LYS A 122 -23.40 18.40 9.48
N ALA A 123 -23.61 19.64 9.91
CA ALA A 123 -24.83 20.01 10.63
C ALA A 123 -26.03 19.57 9.78
N VAL A 124 -26.93 18.80 10.40
CA VAL A 124 -28.16 18.30 9.78
C VAL A 124 -28.98 19.51 9.33
N ASN A 125 -28.95 19.79 8.03
CA ASN A 125 -29.83 20.77 7.43
C ASN A 125 -31.18 20.08 7.20
N THR A 126 -32.16 20.35 8.07
CA THR A 126 -33.54 19.89 7.95
C THR A 126 -34.21 20.54 6.73
N ARG A 127 -33.90 20.04 5.53
CA ARG A 127 -34.72 20.26 4.34
C ARG A 127 -35.16 18.91 3.81
N LYS A 128 -36.48 18.68 3.90
CA LYS A 128 -37.21 17.55 3.31
C LYS A 128 -36.82 17.42 1.83
N HIS A 129 -35.90 16.51 1.52
CA HIS A 129 -35.70 16.02 0.16
C HIS A 129 -36.05 14.53 0.16
N ARG A 130 -37.12 14.19 -0.58
CA ARG A 130 -37.44 12.81 -0.99
C ARG A 130 -36.24 12.27 -1.76
N GLY A 131 -35.50 11.34 -1.15
CA GLY A 131 -34.35 10.69 -1.76
C GLY A 131 -34.76 9.66 -2.83
N PRO A 132 -33.92 9.42 -3.85
CA PRO A 132 -33.99 8.18 -4.60
C PRO A 132 -33.56 7.02 -3.69
N ARG A 133 -34.30 5.91 -3.81
CA ARG A 133 -34.22 4.70 -2.99
C ARG A 133 -32.78 4.15 -2.96
N ALA A 134 -32.07 4.39 -1.85
CA ALA A 134 -30.81 3.74 -1.54
C ALA A 134 -31.08 2.29 -1.13
N THR A 135 -30.45 1.34 -1.81
CA THR A 135 -30.38 -0.05 -1.37
C THR A 135 -29.61 -0.12 -0.06
N ALA A 136 -30.24 -0.70 0.95
CA ALA A 136 -29.70 -0.86 2.30
C ALA A 136 -28.54 -1.87 2.31
N ALA A 137 -27.32 -1.40 2.05
CA ALA A 137 -26.09 -2.14 2.29
C ALA A 137 -24.91 -1.16 2.39
N ALA A 138 -24.76 -0.46 3.52
CA ALA A 138 -23.49 0.08 4.04
C ALA A 138 -23.74 1.21 5.06
N THR A 139 -24.20 0.88 6.26
CA THR A 139 -23.90 1.66 7.47
C THR A 139 -24.31 0.88 8.71
N ARG A 140 -23.45 -0.03 9.14
CA ARG A 140 -23.26 -0.34 10.56
C ARG A 140 -21.76 -0.36 10.77
N ALA A 141 -21.26 0.65 11.49
CA ALA A 141 -19.96 0.59 12.12
C ALA A 141 -20.01 -0.59 13.10
N HIS A 142 -19.58 -1.76 12.64
CA HIS A 142 -19.28 -2.86 13.52
C HIS A 142 -17.99 -2.48 14.25
N THR A 143 -18.11 -2.16 15.53
CA THR A 143 -16.99 -2.23 16.47
C THR A 143 -16.40 -3.63 16.33
N ALA A 144 -15.27 -3.73 15.64
CA ALA A 144 -14.54 -4.97 15.51
C ALA A 144 -13.94 -5.26 16.90
N GLN A 145 -14.62 -6.10 17.68
CA GLN A 145 -14.03 -6.69 18.88
C GLN A 145 -12.67 -7.33 18.51
N PRO A 146 -11.64 -7.17 19.33
CA PRO A 146 -10.29 -7.67 19.07
C PRO A 146 -10.26 -9.18 18.88
N LEU A 147 -9.27 -9.67 18.13
CA LEU A 147 -9.01 -11.11 18.02
C LEU A 147 -8.69 -11.66 19.42
N PRO A 148 -9.24 -12.82 19.82
CA PRO A 148 -9.21 -13.26 21.22
C PRO A 148 -7.84 -13.40 21.89
N ASP A 149 -6.73 -13.51 21.15
CA ASP A 149 -5.52 -14.17 21.69
C ASP A 149 -4.17 -13.48 21.41
N LEU A 150 -4.15 -12.21 20.97
CA LEU A 150 -2.95 -11.39 21.18
C LEU A 150 -2.84 -10.91 22.64
N HIS A 151 -3.95 -10.93 23.38
CA HIS A 151 -4.01 -10.56 24.78
C HIS A 151 -3.29 -11.60 25.64
N GLY A 152 -2.21 -11.19 26.32
CA GLY A 152 -1.48 -12.04 27.26
C GLY A 152 -0.29 -12.80 26.68
N ARG A 153 0.04 -12.66 25.39
CA ARG A 153 1.31 -13.18 24.85
C ARG A 153 2.49 -12.39 25.43
N GLU A 154 3.40 -13.08 26.09
CA GLU A 154 4.64 -12.48 26.57
C GLU A 154 5.56 -12.17 25.39
N LEU A 155 5.98 -10.92 25.28
CA LEU A 155 6.93 -10.49 24.26
C LEU A 155 8.35 -10.84 24.70
N PRO A 156 9.22 -11.32 23.78
CA PRO A 156 10.61 -11.58 24.11
C PRO A 156 11.32 -10.30 24.60
N GLN A 157 12.37 -10.46 25.39
CA GLN A 157 13.21 -9.34 25.78
C GLN A 157 13.93 -8.78 24.53
N PRO A 158 13.89 -7.45 24.29
CA PRO A 158 14.59 -6.84 23.19
C PRO A 158 16.11 -6.89 23.42
N ASP A 159 16.86 -7.03 22.34
CA ASP A 159 18.32 -6.99 22.34
C ASP A 159 18.86 -5.67 22.96
N PRO A 160 19.84 -5.70 23.88
CA PRO A 160 20.50 -4.48 24.37
C PRO A 160 21.03 -3.57 23.26
N ALA A 161 21.55 -4.14 22.15
CA ALA A 161 22.05 -3.39 21.00
C ALA A 161 20.93 -2.60 20.29
N TRP A 162 19.71 -3.14 20.26
CA TRP A 162 18.54 -2.40 19.77
C TRP A 162 18.28 -1.16 20.63
N SER A 163 18.32 -1.33 21.96
CA SER A 163 18.01 -0.24 22.87
C SER A 163 19.02 0.91 22.77
N ALA A 164 20.31 0.61 22.68
CA ALA A 164 21.36 1.62 22.52
C ALA A 164 21.16 2.45 21.25
N ARG A 165 20.82 1.81 20.13
CA ARG A 165 20.72 2.48 18.84
C ARG A 165 19.42 3.27 18.67
N ILE A 166 18.33 2.87 19.31
CA ILE A 166 17.14 3.72 19.42
C ILE A 166 17.44 4.96 20.25
N ALA A 167 18.14 4.82 21.38
CA ALA A 167 18.54 5.96 22.18
C ALA A 167 19.44 6.93 21.39
N GLU A 168 20.39 6.42 20.61
CA GLU A 168 21.23 7.21 19.71
C GLU A 168 20.39 7.95 18.66
N ALA A 169 19.55 7.24 17.91
CA ALA A 169 18.70 7.82 16.87
C ALA A 169 17.74 8.90 17.41
N LEU A 170 17.20 8.72 18.62
CA LEU A 170 16.29 9.69 19.24
C LEU A 170 17.00 10.96 19.75
N ASN A 171 18.32 10.89 19.98
CA ASN A 171 19.15 12.00 20.44
C ASN A 171 19.78 12.80 19.28
N GLN A 172 19.91 12.20 18.10
CA GLN A 172 20.41 12.91 16.92
C GLN A 172 19.34 13.90 16.40
N PRO A 173 19.73 15.11 15.97
CA PRO A 173 18.81 16.07 15.37
C PRO A 173 18.47 15.74 13.90
N ALA A 174 19.22 14.83 13.27
CA ALA A 174 18.99 14.39 11.90
C ALA A 174 17.93 13.28 11.84
N PRO A 175 17.13 13.21 10.77
CA PRO A 175 16.22 12.09 10.57
C PRO A 175 17.01 10.79 10.41
N ALA A 176 16.61 9.78 11.17
CA ALA A 176 17.17 8.44 11.06
C ALA A 176 16.14 7.51 10.42
N ARG A 177 16.60 6.60 9.56
CA ARG A 177 15.78 5.51 9.02
C ARG A 177 16.37 4.21 9.48
N LEU A 178 15.55 3.29 9.97
CA LEU A 178 15.96 1.93 10.32
C LEU A 178 15.09 0.90 9.62
N LEU A 179 15.71 -0.15 9.09
CA LEU A 179 15.01 -1.35 8.64
C LEU A 179 15.10 -2.43 9.71
N VAL A 180 13.98 -3.01 10.12
CA VAL A 180 13.88 -4.16 11.01
C VAL A 180 13.38 -5.36 10.22
N HIS A 181 14.29 -6.29 9.94
CA HIS A 181 13.99 -7.57 9.32
C HIS A 181 13.92 -8.66 10.40
N ALA A 182 12.71 -8.98 10.88
CA ALA A 182 12.52 -9.96 11.95
C ALA A 182 11.12 -10.62 11.94
N PRO A 183 10.97 -11.82 12.56
CA PRO A 183 9.66 -12.44 12.78
C PRO A 183 8.72 -11.55 13.60
N TRP A 184 7.41 -11.76 13.44
CA TRP A 184 6.38 -10.89 13.99
C TRP A 184 6.52 -10.62 15.50
N LEU A 185 6.71 -11.66 16.33
CA LEU A 185 6.83 -11.52 17.79
C LEU A 185 8.02 -10.65 18.19
N GLN A 186 9.16 -10.82 17.53
CA GLN A 186 10.36 -10.03 17.80
C GLN A 186 10.15 -8.58 17.38
N ARG A 187 9.52 -8.32 16.22
CA ARG A 187 9.17 -6.96 15.81
C ARG A 187 8.29 -6.24 16.84
N GLN A 188 7.32 -6.94 17.44
CA GLN A 188 6.47 -6.35 18.48
C GLN A 188 7.25 -6.04 19.77
N ALA A 189 8.21 -6.88 20.17
CA ALA A 189 9.10 -6.60 21.29
C ALA A 189 9.98 -5.36 21.08
N LEU A 190 10.58 -5.26 19.87
CA LEU A 190 11.39 -4.12 19.47
C LEU A 190 10.57 -2.82 19.44
N LEU A 191 9.35 -2.87 18.89
CA LEU A 191 8.40 -1.77 18.89
C LEU A 191 8.04 -1.34 20.33
N ALA A 192 7.68 -2.28 21.21
CA ALA A 192 7.35 -1.97 22.60
C ALA A 192 8.53 -1.27 23.32
N SER A 193 9.77 -1.70 23.07
CA SER A 193 10.97 -1.03 23.60
C SER A 193 11.13 0.39 23.06
N ALA A 194 10.97 0.58 21.74
CA ALA A 194 11.11 1.89 21.11
C ALA A 194 10.03 2.88 21.54
N ILE A 195 8.79 2.41 21.77
CA ILE A 195 7.70 3.20 22.36
C ILE A 195 8.11 3.73 23.73
N ARG A 196 8.60 2.86 24.62
CA ARG A 196 9.01 3.27 25.98
C ARG A 196 10.12 4.32 25.96
N GLN A 197 11.13 4.14 25.11
CA GLN A 197 12.25 5.08 24.98
C GLN A 197 11.81 6.43 24.40
N THR A 198 10.97 6.41 23.36
CA THR A 198 10.42 7.64 22.75
C THR A 198 9.55 8.41 23.74
N HIS A 199 8.69 7.69 24.47
CA HIS A 199 7.85 8.27 25.52
C HIS A 199 8.68 8.87 26.65
N ALA A 200 9.77 8.21 27.08
CA ALA A 200 10.70 8.75 28.09
C ALA A 200 11.35 10.07 27.67
N LYS A 201 11.52 10.29 26.36
CA LYS A 201 12.00 11.55 25.76
C LYS A 201 10.88 12.59 25.56
N LYS A 202 9.65 12.31 26.01
CA LYS A 202 8.46 13.16 25.84
C LYS A 202 8.17 13.49 24.36
N LYS A 203 8.45 12.54 23.46
CA LYS A 203 8.15 12.65 22.02
C LYS A 203 6.95 11.76 21.65
N SER A 204 6.20 12.15 20.63
CA SER A 204 5.08 11.36 20.11
C SER A 204 5.55 10.14 19.31
N THR A 205 4.74 9.09 19.30
CA THR A 205 4.96 7.88 18.49
C THR A 205 3.76 7.64 17.57
N LEU A 206 4.02 7.41 16.29
CA LEU A 206 3.03 7.02 15.29
C LEU A 206 3.28 5.60 14.82
N ILE A 207 2.27 4.75 14.90
CA ILE A 207 2.31 3.35 14.47
C ILE A 207 1.32 3.19 13.31
N VAL A 208 1.81 2.70 12.17
CA VAL A 208 1.05 2.59 10.93
C VAL A 208 1.08 1.14 10.47
N CYS A 209 -0.09 0.57 10.19
CA CYS A 209 -0.21 -0.76 9.59
C CYS A 209 -1.21 -0.76 8.43
N GLY A 210 -1.28 -1.85 7.65
CA GLY A 210 -2.16 -1.93 6.48
C GLY A 210 -3.65 -1.96 6.79
N GLU A 211 -4.06 -2.71 7.82
CA GLU A 211 -5.48 -2.97 8.12
C GLU A 211 -5.93 -2.49 9.50
N ALA A 212 -7.20 -2.06 9.61
CA ALA A 212 -7.78 -1.57 10.86
C ALA A 212 -7.91 -2.67 11.93
N ALA A 213 -8.22 -3.91 11.54
CA ALA A 213 -8.29 -5.04 12.47
C ALA A 213 -6.92 -5.37 13.09
N LYS A 214 -5.87 -5.27 12.27
CA LYS A 214 -4.47 -5.42 12.71
C LYS A 214 -4.08 -4.29 13.66
N ALA A 215 -4.45 -3.05 13.34
CA ALA A 215 -4.21 -1.87 14.21
C ALA A 215 -4.81 -2.08 15.61
N GLU A 216 -6.08 -2.47 15.68
CA GLU A 216 -6.76 -2.66 16.97
C GLU A 216 -6.16 -3.81 17.79
N SER A 217 -5.87 -4.94 17.14
CA SER A 217 -5.27 -6.09 17.82
C SER A 217 -3.87 -5.75 18.35
N LEU A 218 -3.07 -5.00 17.56
CA LEU A 218 -1.74 -4.57 17.96
C LEU A 218 -1.77 -3.53 19.09
N ARG A 219 -2.74 -2.61 19.09
CA ARG A 219 -2.94 -1.63 20.16
C ARG A 219 -2.99 -2.32 21.52
N HIS A 220 -3.86 -3.32 21.65
CA HIS A 220 -4.05 -4.05 22.89
C HIS A 220 -2.79 -4.79 23.37
N LEU A 221 -2.08 -5.45 22.46
CA LEU A 221 -0.81 -6.12 22.76
C LEU A 221 0.21 -5.12 23.31
N LEU A 222 0.35 -3.97 22.65
CA LEU A 222 1.33 -2.95 23.02
C LEU A 222 0.96 -2.21 24.30
N GLU A 223 -0.33 -1.94 24.57
CA GLU A 223 -0.79 -1.38 25.85
C GLU A 223 -0.39 -2.30 27.02
N ALA A 224 -0.63 -3.61 26.88
CA ALA A 224 -0.25 -4.59 27.88
C ALA A 224 1.28 -4.65 28.06
N ALA A 225 2.04 -4.65 26.97
CA ALA A 225 3.50 -4.77 27.00
C ALA A 225 4.23 -3.50 27.47
N THR A 226 3.69 -2.32 27.17
CA THR A 226 4.32 -1.03 27.49
C THR A 226 3.79 -0.41 28.78
N LYS A 227 2.57 -0.79 29.20
CA LYS A 227 1.82 -0.14 30.30
C LYS A 227 1.56 1.36 30.03
N LEU A 228 1.49 1.76 28.76
CA LEU A 228 1.20 3.13 28.33
C LEU A 228 -0.12 3.16 27.55
N PRO A 229 -0.90 4.25 27.64
CA PRO A 229 -2.12 4.39 26.85
C PRO A 229 -1.78 4.59 25.36
N ILE A 230 -2.47 3.87 24.48
CA ILE A 230 -2.26 3.97 23.02
C ILE A 230 -3.60 4.29 22.35
N GLY A 231 -3.67 5.43 21.66
CA GLY A 231 -4.88 5.87 20.96
C GLY A 231 -5.05 5.18 19.60
N LEU A 232 -6.25 4.70 19.29
CA LEU A 232 -6.60 4.20 17.96
C LEU A 232 -7.06 5.35 17.05
N LEU A 233 -6.45 5.48 15.87
CA LEU A 233 -6.89 6.40 14.82
C LEU A 233 -7.87 5.71 13.88
N GLU A 234 -9.06 6.28 13.77
CA GLU A 234 -10.06 5.83 12.80
C GLU A 234 -9.67 6.18 11.36
N PRO A 235 -10.12 5.40 10.35
CA PRO A 235 -9.88 5.70 8.95
C PRO A 235 -10.43 7.07 8.52
N VAL A 236 -9.63 7.83 7.77
CA VAL A 236 -10.03 9.12 7.20
C VAL A 236 -11.23 8.93 6.27
N GLY A 237 -12.41 9.34 6.74
CA GLY A 237 -13.68 9.12 6.04
C GLY A 237 -14.90 9.00 6.96
N ALA A 238 -14.70 8.64 8.23
CA ALA A 238 -15.77 8.45 9.22
C ALA A 238 -16.35 9.78 9.79
N GLY A 239 -15.86 10.94 9.36
CA GLY A 239 -16.34 12.23 9.88
C GLY A 239 -15.82 12.56 11.28
N THR A 240 -14.86 11.80 11.78
CA THR A 240 -14.15 12.12 13.02
C THR A 240 -13.13 13.22 12.77
N ALA A 241 -13.33 14.36 13.44
CA ALA A 241 -12.32 15.39 13.57
C ALA A 241 -11.13 14.77 14.30
N THR A 242 -9.98 14.65 13.64
CA THR A 242 -8.70 14.50 14.35
C THR A 242 -8.49 15.82 15.08
N GLN A 243 -8.93 15.87 16.34
CA GLN A 243 -8.67 17.01 17.21
C GLN A 243 -7.15 17.17 17.30
N ASN A 244 -6.69 18.43 17.25
CA ASN A 244 -5.28 18.72 17.49
C ASN A 244 -4.92 18.22 18.89
N VAL A 245 -4.04 17.23 18.95
CA VAL A 245 -3.55 16.72 20.23
C VAL A 245 -2.48 17.70 20.70
N THR A 246 -2.58 18.22 21.92
CA THR A 246 -1.65 19.24 22.44
C THR A 246 -0.48 18.66 23.22
N ALA A 247 -0.53 17.36 23.54
CA ALA A 247 0.49 16.64 24.30
C ALA A 247 1.08 15.47 23.50
N PRO A 248 2.36 15.10 23.75
CA PRO A 248 2.96 13.91 23.17
C PRO A 248 2.09 12.67 23.39
N SER A 249 1.82 11.92 22.33
CA SER A 249 0.90 10.79 22.36
C SER A 249 1.42 9.60 21.57
N ILE A 250 0.95 8.41 21.92
CA ILE A 250 1.22 7.18 21.17
C ILE A 250 -0.06 6.85 20.41
N LEU A 251 0.00 6.90 19.09
CA LEU A 251 -1.15 6.64 18.23
C LEU A 251 -0.87 5.48 17.28
N ILE A 252 -1.88 4.65 17.05
CA ILE A 252 -1.85 3.55 16.09
C ILE A 252 -3.02 3.63 15.12
N GLY A 253 -2.78 3.37 13.84
CA GLY A 253 -3.83 3.36 12.84
C GLY A 253 -3.39 2.79 11.50
N THR A 254 -4.24 2.99 10.49
CA THR A 254 -3.95 2.55 9.13
C THR A 254 -3.09 3.58 8.37
N ARG A 255 -2.95 3.45 7.05
CA ARG A 255 -2.18 4.35 6.18
C ARG A 255 -2.36 5.86 6.44
N ALA A 256 -3.55 6.31 6.84
CA ALA A 256 -3.81 7.73 7.08
C ALA A 256 -3.23 8.26 8.40
N ALA A 257 -2.82 7.38 9.32
CA ALA A 257 -2.22 7.77 10.60
C ALA A 257 -0.92 8.58 10.43
N VAL A 258 -0.23 8.45 9.29
CA VAL A 258 0.93 9.30 8.94
C VAL A 258 0.60 10.79 8.90
N PHE A 259 -0.66 11.17 8.81
CA PHE A 259 -1.13 12.57 8.79
C PHE A 259 -1.67 13.06 10.15
N ALA A 260 -1.58 12.23 11.20
CA ALA A 260 -2.15 12.58 12.51
C ALA A 260 -1.51 13.87 13.10
N PRO A 261 -2.32 14.84 13.57
CA PRO A 261 -1.84 16.11 14.11
C PRO A 261 -1.38 15.97 15.56
N VAL A 262 -0.22 15.32 15.73
CA VAL A 262 0.49 15.19 17.01
C VAL A 262 1.77 16.04 17.02
N PRO A 263 2.12 16.65 18.16
CA PRO A 263 3.32 17.46 18.29
C PRO A 263 4.56 16.59 18.53
N SER A 264 5.74 17.10 18.18
CA SER A 264 7.04 16.55 18.56
C SER A 264 7.17 15.04 18.26
N VAL A 265 6.93 14.64 17.01
CA VAL A 265 7.06 13.24 16.60
C VAL A 265 8.51 12.80 16.75
N GLY A 266 8.75 11.76 17.56
CA GLY A 266 10.08 11.17 17.73
C GLY A 266 10.25 9.83 17.01
N LEU A 267 9.14 9.09 16.84
CA LEU A 267 9.14 7.78 16.21
C LEU A 267 7.95 7.62 15.27
N ILE A 268 8.21 7.13 14.07
CA ILE A 268 7.20 6.64 13.13
C ILE A 268 7.54 5.18 12.79
N TRP A 269 6.66 4.25 13.17
CA TRP A 269 6.81 2.82 12.92
C TRP A 269 5.85 2.32 11.86
N ILE A 270 6.37 1.72 10.79
CA ILE A 270 5.58 1.08 9.73
C ILE A 270 5.64 -0.44 9.92
N GLU A 271 4.50 -1.02 10.30
CA GLU A 271 4.36 -2.44 10.62
C GLU A 271 3.84 -3.26 9.42
N GLY A 272 4.69 -4.13 8.86
CA GLY A 272 4.45 -4.80 7.59
C GLY A 272 4.51 -3.80 6.44
N GLU A 273 5.69 -3.20 6.25
CA GLU A 273 5.91 -2.09 5.31
C GLU A 273 5.67 -2.45 3.83
N GLU A 274 5.78 -3.73 3.50
CA GLU A 274 5.47 -4.34 2.22
C GLU A 274 3.96 -4.49 1.94
N ASP A 275 3.10 -4.29 2.96
CA ASP A 275 1.66 -4.51 2.84
C ASP A 275 1.04 -3.55 1.81
N PRO A 276 0.41 -4.07 0.72
CA PRO A 276 -0.18 -3.23 -0.31
C PRO A 276 -1.29 -2.31 0.20
N ALA A 277 -1.91 -2.60 1.36
CA ALA A 277 -2.93 -1.74 1.97
C ALA A 277 -2.37 -0.38 2.42
N LEU A 278 -1.04 -0.24 2.54
CA LEU A 278 -0.35 1.03 2.80
C LEU A 278 -0.38 2.01 1.62
N LYS A 279 -0.72 1.55 0.41
CA LYS A 279 -0.98 2.40 -0.76
C LYS A 279 -2.44 2.88 -0.75
N GLU A 280 -2.63 4.19 -0.84
CA GLU A 280 -3.96 4.78 -0.97
C GLU A 280 -4.53 4.53 -2.39
N PRO A 281 -5.70 3.90 -2.56
CA PRO A 281 -6.32 3.66 -3.86
C PRO A 281 -6.98 4.91 -4.47
N GLN A 282 -7.24 5.96 -3.70
CA GLN A 282 -7.83 7.22 -4.18
C GLN A 282 -6.77 8.32 -4.31
N GLU A 283 -7.00 9.33 -5.15
CA GLU A 283 -6.11 10.49 -5.21
C GLU A 283 -5.96 11.16 -3.83
N PRO A 284 -4.72 11.42 -3.35
CA PRO A 284 -3.45 11.53 -4.09
C PRO A 284 -2.62 10.26 -4.26
N ARG A 285 -3.18 9.07 -3.97
CA ARG A 285 -2.55 7.75 -4.16
C ARG A 285 -1.18 7.60 -3.50
N TYR A 286 -1.00 8.24 -2.35
CA TYR A 286 0.24 8.17 -1.61
C TYR A 286 0.51 6.76 -1.08
N HIS A 287 1.78 6.44 -0.84
CA HIS A 287 2.19 5.24 -0.10
C HIS A 287 2.61 5.67 1.31
N ALA A 288 2.00 5.12 2.35
CA ALA A 288 2.21 5.58 3.73
C ALA A 288 3.69 5.49 4.16
N ARG A 289 4.42 4.45 3.73
CA ARG A 289 5.87 4.33 3.97
C ARG A 289 6.67 5.53 3.47
N GLU A 290 6.41 5.99 2.25
CA GLU A 290 7.13 7.14 1.66
C GLU A 290 6.76 8.44 2.37
N VAL A 291 5.47 8.61 2.70
CA VAL A 291 5.00 9.78 3.45
C VAL A 291 5.59 9.80 4.87
N ALA A 292 5.77 8.63 5.49
CA ALA A 292 6.41 8.52 6.79
C ALA A 292 7.88 8.97 6.75
N SER A 293 8.64 8.61 5.71
CA SER A 293 10.00 9.17 5.51
C SER A 293 9.96 10.69 5.37
N MET A 294 9.09 11.22 4.50
CA MET A 294 8.95 12.67 4.31
C MET A 294 8.58 13.40 5.61
N ARG A 295 7.73 12.80 6.44
CA ARG A 295 7.34 13.35 7.73
C ARG A 295 8.50 13.29 8.73
N ALA A 296 9.21 12.16 8.79
CA ALA A 296 10.36 12.00 9.66
C ALA A 296 11.47 13.02 9.35
N GLU A 297 11.73 13.28 8.06
CA GLU A 297 12.66 14.33 7.62
C GLU A 297 12.25 15.73 8.09
N LEU A 298 10.95 16.07 8.02
CA LEU A 298 10.46 17.38 8.45
C LEU A 298 10.48 17.57 9.97
N GLU A 299 10.41 16.49 10.74
CA GLU A 299 10.35 16.51 12.21
C GLU A 299 11.70 16.17 12.88
N GLY A 300 12.71 15.73 12.12
CA GLY A 300 13.92 15.13 12.69
C GLY A 300 13.61 13.87 13.51
N ALA A 301 12.65 13.07 13.05
CA ALA A 301 12.19 11.87 13.76
C ALA A 301 12.90 10.61 13.24
N LEU A 302 12.85 9.55 14.06
CA LEU A 302 13.21 8.20 13.62
C LEU A 302 12.04 7.57 12.86
N VAL A 303 12.28 7.06 11.66
CA VAL A 303 11.36 6.17 10.94
C VAL A 303 11.87 4.74 10.95
N VAL A 304 11.02 3.79 11.34
CA VAL A 304 11.33 2.36 11.33
C VAL A 304 10.42 1.64 10.36
N PHE A 305 11.01 0.92 9.42
CA PHE A 305 10.32 0.00 8.53
C PHE A 305 10.48 -1.41 9.07
N ALA A 306 9.39 -2.06 9.45
CA ALA A 306 9.42 -3.34 10.11
C ALA A 306 8.75 -4.41 9.25
N SER A 307 9.47 -5.47 8.93
CA SER A 307 8.99 -6.56 8.08
C SER A 307 9.65 -7.89 8.41
N ALA A 308 8.98 -9.00 8.10
CA ALA A 308 9.62 -10.32 8.07
C ALA A 308 10.24 -10.63 6.70
N HIS A 309 9.87 -9.89 5.67
CA HIS A 309 10.25 -10.11 4.27
C HIS A 309 10.24 -8.77 3.50
N PRO A 310 11.17 -7.84 3.84
CA PRO A 310 11.15 -6.46 3.33
C PRO A 310 10.89 -6.33 1.83
N SER A 311 10.16 -5.27 1.43
CA SER A 311 9.95 -4.94 0.03
C SER A 311 11.26 -4.59 -0.66
N MET A 312 11.31 -4.76 -1.98
CA MET A 312 12.50 -4.41 -2.78
C MET A 312 12.87 -2.93 -2.65
N GLU A 313 11.90 -2.05 -2.41
CA GLU A 313 12.12 -0.61 -2.20
C GLU A 313 12.63 -0.27 -0.78
N ALA A 314 12.31 -1.10 0.21
CA ALA A 314 12.81 -0.91 1.57
C ALA A 314 14.15 -1.60 1.82
N TYR A 315 14.38 -2.73 1.15
CA TYR A 315 15.58 -3.53 1.28
C TYR A 315 16.82 -2.72 0.86
N ARG A 316 17.76 -2.61 1.80
CA ARG A 316 19.09 -2.04 1.60
C ARG A 316 20.11 -3.12 1.88
N ASP A 317 21.35 -2.87 1.47
CA ASP A 317 22.47 -3.76 1.79
C ASP A 317 22.47 -4.08 3.30
N PRO A 318 22.48 -5.36 3.71
CA PRO A 318 22.50 -5.74 5.11
C PRO A 318 23.66 -5.19 5.92
N ASP A 319 24.75 -4.85 5.23
CA ASP A 319 25.96 -4.34 5.86
C ASP A 319 25.95 -2.79 5.96
N ALA A 320 24.83 -2.13 5.60
CA ALA A 320 24.65 -0.69 5.79
C ALA A 320 24.37 -0.33 7.27
N ASP A 321 25.02 0.74 7.76
CA ASP A 321 24.96 1.21 9.16
C ASP A 321 23.53 1.54 9.67
N ASP A 322 22.58 1.76 8.76
CA ASP A 322 21.19 2.12 9.06
C ASP A 322 20.21 0.92 9.01
N CYS A 323 20.71 -0.31 8.82
CA CYS A 323 19.88 -1.50 8.66
C CYS A 323 20.12 -2.55 9.73
N LEU A 324 19.02 -3.06 10.29
CA LEU A 324 19.06 -3.98 11.42
C LEU A 324 18.44 -5.28 11.04
N PHE A 325 19.35 -6.16 10.71
CA PHE A 325 19.05 -7.55 10.54
C PHE A 325 19.06 -8.18 11.93
N HIS A 326 17.95 -8.01 12.66
CA HIS A 326 17.68 -8.90 13.79
C HIS A 326 17.11 -10.21 13.27
N ARG A 327 17.94 -10.90 12.49
CA ARG A 327 17.75 -12.31 12.20
C ARG A 327 18.21 -13.04 13.44
N SER A 328 17.37 -13.07 14.47
CA SER A 328 17.41 -14.22 15.37
C SER A 328 17.46 -15.43 14.47
N ALA A 329 18.43 -16.32 14.67
CA ALA A 329 18.50 -17.62 14.01
C ALA A 329 17.29 -18.44 14.45
N ALA A 330 16.09 -17.98 14.08
CA ALA A 330 14.83 -18.56 14.42
C ALA A 330 14.86 -19.94 13.77
N ALA A 331 14.83 -20.95 14.63
CA ALA A 331 14.80 -22.33 14.20
C ALA A 331 13.63 -22.50 13.21
N ARG A 332 13.96 -22.75 11.94
CA ARG A 332 13.00 -22.92 10.86
C ARG A 332 12.56 -24.38 10.82
N ALA A 333 11.35 -24.64 10.33
CA ALA A 333 10.93 -25.99 10.01
C ALA A 333 11.82 -26.58 8.89
N ALA A 334 12.01 -27.89 8.90
CA ALA A 334 12.65 -28.57 7.78
C ALA A 334 11.71 -28.52 6.56
N ILE A 335 12.22 -28.05 5.41
CA ILE A 335 11.47 -27.95 4.16
C ILE A 335 11.80 -29.16 3.28
N ASN A 336 10.78 -29.94 2.95
CA ASN A 336 10.84 -30.97 1.92
C ASN A 336 10.26 -30.41 0.61
N VAL A 337 11.09 -30.25 -0.42
CA VAL A 337 10.64 -29.78 -1.73
C VAL A 337 10.23 -30.96 -2.60
N VAL A 338 8.99 -30.93 -3.08
CA VAL A 338 8.42 -31.91 -4.00
C VAL A 338 8.38 -31.29 -5.39
N ASP A 339 9.16 -31.88 -6.31
CA ASP A 339 9.15 -31.52 -7.73
C ASP A 339 7.95 -32.20 -8.41
N LEU A 340 6.89 -31.42 -8.64
CA LEU A 340 5.64 -31.90 -9.22
C LEU A 340 5.79 -32.44 -10.64
N ARG A 341 6.89 -32.15 -11.34
CA ARG A 341 7.19 -32.70 -12.67
C ARG A 341 7.49 -34.19 -12.65
N ARG A 342 7.83 -34.73 -11.47
CA ARG A 342 8.12 -36.14 -11.22
C ARG A 342 6.92 -36.90 -10.65
N GLU A 343 5.85 -36.17 -10.31
CA GLU A 343 4.61 -36.72 -9.77
C GLU A 343 3.59 -36.95 -10.91
N PRO A 344 2.57 -37.81 -10.69
CA PRO A 344 1.48 -37.96 -11.65
C PRO A 344 0.81 -36.63 -12.00
N ALA A 345 0.64 -36.37 -13.29
CA ALA A 345 0.07 -35.11 -13.77
C ALA A 345 -1.33 -34.85 -13.19
N GLY A 346 -1.54 -33.63 -12.67
CA GLY A 346 -2.84 -33.20 -12.13
C GLY A 346 -3.09 -33.57 -10.66
N LEU A 347 -2.12 -34.17 -9.97
CA LEU A 347 -2.19 -34.44 -8.54
C LEU A 347 -2.17 -33.12 -7.73
N LEU A 348 -3.12 -32.96 -6.79
CA LEU A 348 -3.19 -31.77 -5.92
C LEU A 348 -2.31 -31.93 -4.68
N LEU A 349 -2.39 -33.09 -4.04
CA LEU A 349 -1.66 -33.43 -2.83
C LEU A 349 -0.76 -34.62 -3.16
N SER A 350 0.55 -34.38 -3.21
CA SER A 350 1.55 -35.40 -3.50
C SER A 350 1.62 -36.45 -2.39
N ASP A 351 2.08 -37.66 -2.73
CA ASP A 351 2.25 -38.72 -1.73
C ASP A 351 3.14 -38.29 -0.54
N PRO A 352 4.26 -37.55 -0.73
CA PRO A 352 5.03 -37.00 0.39
C PRO A 352 4.20 -36.06 1.29
N LEU A 353 3.33 -35.22 0.71
CA LEU A 353 2.46 -34.34 1.48
C LEU A 353 1.40 -35.13 2.25
N VAL A 354 0.74 -36.09 1.60
CA VAL A 354 -0.29 -36.93 2.23
C VAL A 354 0.29 -37.71 3.42
N ARG A 355 1.46 -38.35 3.25
CA ARG A 355 2.15 -39.04 4.35
C ARG A 355 2.53 -38.10 5.50
N ALA A 356 2.96 -36.87 5.18
CA ALA A 356 3.27 -35.88 6.21
C ALA A 356 2.00 -35.46 6.97
N MET A 357 0.86 -35.31 6.27
CA MET A 357 -0.43 -35.01 6.88
C MET A 357 -0.90 -36.14 7.81
N GLU A 358 -0.81 -37.39 7.37
CA GLU A 358 -1.12 -38.56 8.20
C GLU A 358 -0.31 -38.55 9.50
N ALA A 359 1.00 -38.34 9.40
CA ALA A 359 1.89 -38.28 10.56
C ALA A 359 1.55 -37.12 11.51
N ALA A 360 1.21 -35.94 10.98
CA ALA A 360 0.84 -34.78 11.79
C ALA A 360 -0.50 -35.00 12.52
N LEU A 361 -1.50 -35.55 11.83
CA LEU A 361 -2.81 -35.85 12.41
C LEU A 361 -2.73 -36.95 13.47
N ALA A 362 -1.85 -37.94 13.31
CA ALA A 362 -1.65 -39.02 14.28
C ALA A 362 -1.15 -38.53 15.65
N VAL A 363 -0.47 -37.37 15.69
CA VAL A 363 -0.01 -36.73 16.93
C VAL A 363 -0.82 -35.47 17.28
N GLU A 364 -2.02 -35.33 16.70
CA GLU A 364 -2.93 -34.20 16.89
C GLU A 364 -2.29 -32.82 16.66
N ALA A 365 -1.30 -32.77 15.76
CA ALA A 365 -0.66 -31.53 15.36
C ALA A 365 -1.46 -30.88 14.22
N GLY A 366 -1.74 -29.58 14.37
CA GLY A 366 -2.49 -28.82 13.38
C GLY A 366 -1.77 -28.75 12.02
N VAL A 367 -2.55 -28.88 10.95
CA VAL A 367 -2.07 -28.84 9.56
C VAL A 367 -2.58 -27.57 8.87
N LEU A 368 -1.69 -26.84 8.20
CA LEU A 368 -2.06 -25.76 7.27
C LEU A 368 -1.78 -26.20 5.83
N LEU A 369 -2.83 -26.26 5.01
CA LEU A 369 -2.71 -26.35 3.55
C LEU A 369 -2.80 -24.94 2.96
N PHE A 370 -1.64 -24.40 2.57
CA PHE A 370 -1.52 -23.05 2.03
C PHE A 370 -1.58 -23.05 0.50
N LEU A 371 -2.40 -22.14 -0.04
CA LEU A 371 -2.50 -21.84 -1.45
C LEU A 371 -2.09 -20.40 -1.73
N ASN A 372 -1.20 -20.23 -2.72
CA ASN A 372 -0.77 -18.93 -3.20
C ASN A 372 -1.92 -18.26 -4.00
N ARG A 373 -2.81 -17.54 -3.28
CA ARG A 373 -3.89 -16.63 -3.71
C ARG A 373 -5.04 -17.22 -4.58
N LYS A 374 -6.24 -16.61 -4.45
CA LYS A 374 -7.38 -16.77 -5.36
C LYS A 374 -7.39 -15.63 -6.41
N GLY A 375 -7.46 -15.97 -7.70
CA GLY A 375 -7.82 -15.01 -8.77
C GLY A 375 -6.72 -14.64 -9.78
N TYR A 376 -6.08 -15.60 -10.42
CA TYR A 376 -5.17 -15.36 -11.56
C TYR A 376 -5.92 -15.21 -12.88
N ALA A 377 -6.81 -14.22 -12.96
CA ALA A 377 -7.56 -13.95 -14.19
C ALA A 377 -6.58 -13.70 -15.35
N GLY A 378 -6.52 -14.65 -16.28
CA GLY A 378 -5.69 -14.57 -17.48
C GLY A 378 -4.24 -15.04 -17.34
N ALA A 379 -3.82 -15.73 -16.27
CA ALA A 379 -2.51 -16.40 -16.27
C ALA A 379 -2.62 -17.79 -16.93
N LEU A 380 -1.65 -18.15 -17.80
CA LEU A 380 -1.51 -19.48 -18.39
C LEU A 380 -0.15 -20.07 -18.05
N ALA A 381 -0.12 -21.35 -17.71
CA ALA A 381 1.11 -22.11 -17.56
C ALA A 381 0.95 -23.54 -18.11
N CYS A 382 2.09 -24.17 -18.42
CA CYS A 382 2.16 -25.60 -18.67
C CYS A 382 1.99 -26.36 -17.34
N ARG A 383 1.06 -27.32 -17.28
CA ARG A 383 0.83 -28.14 -16.08
C ARG A 383 1.95 -29.12 -15.79
N ASP A 384 2.76 -29.45 -16.80
CA ASP A 384 3.74 -30.53 -16.72
C ASP A 384 5.14 -30.00 -16.37
N CYS A 385 5.49 -28.79 -16.82
CA CYS A 385 6.82 -28.20 -16.58
C CYS A 385 6.80 -26.79 -15.98
N GLY A 386 5.63 -26.17 -15.80
CA GLY A 386 5.52 -24.81 -15.24
C GLY A 386 5.89 -23.67 -16.20
N TRP A 387 6.18 -23.95 -17.48
CA TRP A 387 6.51 -22.91 -18.46
C TRP A 387 5.36 -21.89 -18.63
N VAL A 388 5.71 -20.61 -18.75
CA VAL A 388 4.78 -19.49 -18.95
C VAL A 388 5.21 -18.63 -20.14
N PRO A 389 4.27 -18.23 -21.02
CA PRO A 389 4.56 -17.29 -22.09
C PRO A 389 4.88 -15.90 -21.51
N ARG A 390 6.04 -15.34 -21.88
CA ARG A 390 6.54 -14.04 -21.42
C ARG A 390 6.69 -13.05 -22.57
N CYS A 391 6.54 -11.76 -22.26
CA CYS A 391 6.80 -10.67 -23.20
C CYS A 391 8.30 -10.53 -23.44
N GLY A 392 8.74 -10.45 -24.71
CA GLY A 392 10.16 -10.30 -25.05
C GLY A 392 10.76 -8.97 -24.59
N SER A 393 9.94 -7.91 -24.53
CA SER A 393 10.39 -6.57 -24.12
C SER A 393 10.25 -6.31 -22.61
N CYS A 394 9.18 -6.80 -21.99
CA CYS A 394 8.87 -6.50 -20.59
C CYS A 394 9.25 -7.63 -19.62
N ALA A 395 9.59 -8.83 -20.12
CA ALA A 395 9.89 -10.05 -19.35
C ALA A 395 8.79 -10.54 -18.38
N VAL A 396 7.63 -9.87 -18.33
CA VAL A 396 6.47 -10.29 -17.55
C VAL A 396 5.68 -11.40 -18.26
N ALA A 397 4.93 -12.19 -17.49
CA ALA A 397 3.99 -13.15 -18.05
C ALA A 397 2.92 -12.43 -18.90
N LEU A 398 2.49 -13.08 -19.99
CA LEU A 398 1.42 -12.58 -20.85
C LEU A 398 0.06 -12.92 -20.28
N THR A 399 -0.90 -12.01 -20.47
CA THR A 399 -2.30 -12.23 -20.09
C THR A 399 -3.05 -12.94 -21.21
N TYR A 400 -3.79 -13.97 -20.85
CA TYR A 400 -4.68 -14.73 -21.73
C TYR A 400 -6.09 -14.16 -21.74
N TYR A 401 -6.56 -13.83 -22.94
CA TYR A 401 -7.89 -13.31 -23.20
C TYR A 401 -8.78 -14.41 -23.78
N ARG A 402 -9.64 -14.98 -22.93
CA ARG A 402 -10.51 -16.12 -23.31
C ARG A 402 -11.41 -15.81 -24.50
N GLU A 403 -11.99 -14.62 -24.57
CA GLU A 403 -12.93 -14.19 -25.64
C GLU A 403 -12.27 -14.15 -27.03
N SER A 404 -10.98 -13.81 -27.09
CA SER A 404 -10.25 -13.67 -28.36
C SER A 404 -9.21 -14.76 -28.59
N ALA A 405 -9.08 -15.70 -27.65
CA ALA A 405 -8.06 -16.75 -27.63
C ALA A 405 -6.63 -16.24 -27.90
N LYS A 406 -6.27 -15.06 -27.36
CA LYS A 406 -4.99 -14.39 -27.59
C LYS A 406 -4.23 -14.15 -26.30
N LEU A 407 -2.91 -14.01 -26.42
CA LEU A 407 -2.03 -13.55 -25.37
C LEU A 407 -1.64 -12.09 -25.64
N ALA A 408 -1.63 -11.26 -24.60
CA ALA A 408 -1.11 -9.91 -24.70
C ALA A 408 -0.42 -9.43 -23.43
N CYS A 409 0.64 -8.65 -23.60
CA CYS A 409 1.35 -7.98 -22.52
C CYS A 409 0.51 -6.81 -21.99
N ARG A 410 0.39 -6.72 -20.66
CA ARG A 410 -0.38 -5.65 -20.01
C ARG A 410 0.31 -4.28 -20.03
N TYR A 411 1.62 -4.27 -20.27
CA TYR A 411 2.44 -3.04 -20.23
C TYR A 411 2.62 -2.43 -21.61
N CYS A 412 3.20 -3.18 -22.55
CA CYS A 412 3.50 -2.69 -23.89
C CYS A 412 2.40 -3.01 -24.92
N GLY A 413 1.49 -3.95 -24.63
CA GLY A 413 0.41 -4.33 -25.54
C GLY A 413 0.81 -5.32 -26.63
N GLU A 414 2.05 -5.79 -26.62
CA GLU A 414 2.54 -6.85 -27.52
C GLU A 414 1.62 -8.08 -27.45
N ARG A 415 1.30 -8.66 -28.60
CA ARG A 415 0.37 -9.78 -28.72
C ARG A 415 1.05 -10.96 -29.37
N CYS A 416 0.73 -12.16 -28.91
CA CYS A 416 1.11 -13.39 -29.59
C CYS A 416 -0.05 -14.40 -29.62
N GLY A 417 0.06 -15.38 -30.51
CA GLY A 417 -0.84 -16.51 -30.57
C GLY A 417 -0.63 -17.45 -29.38
N LEU A 418 -1.67 -18.20 -29.03
CA LEU A 418 -1.53 -19.30 -28.09
C LEU A 418 -0.76 -20.44 -28.80
N PRO A 419 0.36 -20.95 -28.24
CA PRO A 419 1.04 -22.07 -28.85
C PRO A 419 0.22 -23.36 -28.66
N ASP A 420 0.19 -24.20 -29.69
CA ASP A 420 -0.55 -25.47 -29.66
C ASP A 420 0.08 -26.50 -28.69
N VAL A 421 1.38 -26.40 -28.46
CA VAL A 421 2.14 -27.23 -27.52
C VAL A 421 3.08 -26.38 -26.67
N CYS A 422 3.45 -26.89 -25.49
CA CYS A 422 4.48 -26.26 -24.67
C CYS A 422 5.83 -26.27 -25.40
N PRO A 423 6.51 -25.12 -25.58
CA PRO A 423 7.80 -25.07 -26.25
C PRO A 423 8.96 -25.67 -25.43
N THR A 424 8.74 -25.91 -24.12
CA THR A 424 9.75 -26.49 -23.23
C THR A 424 9.67 -28.01 -23.13
N CYS A 425 8.46 -28.58 -23.02
CA CYS A 425 8.29 -30.02 -22.79
C CYS A 425 7.40 -30.73 -23.83
N GLY A 426 6.84 -30.01 -24.81
CA GLY A 426 5.98 -30.60 -25.85
C GLY A 426 4.55 -30.97 -25.39
N ALA A 427 4.19 -30.71 -24.14
CA ALA A 427 2.85 -31.01 -23.62
C ALA A 427 1.74 -30.31 -24.43
N ALA A 428 0.65 -31.04 -24.68
CA ALA A 428 -0.35 -30.65 -25.68
C ALA A 428 -1.26 -29.45 -25.28
N ARG A 429 -1.22 -28.96 -24.02
CA ARG A 429 -2.12 -27.87 -23.58
C ARG A 429 -1.53 -27.01 -22.46
N LEU A 430 -1.57 -25.69 -22.66
CA LEU A 430 -1.47 -24.71 -21.56
C LEU A 430 -2.83 -24.57 -20.88
N ASN A 431 -2.83 -24.38 -19.56
CA ASN A 431 -4.05 -24.23 -18.79
C ASN A 431 -4.04 -22.95 -17.97
N PRO A 432 -5.22 -22.38 -17.65
CA PRO A 432 -5.32 -21.35 -16.63
C PRO A 432 -4.69 -21.80 -15.32
N VAL A 433 -3.94 -20.89 -14.69
CA VAL A 433 -3.21 -21.16 -13.45
C VAL A 433 -4.13 -21.09 -12.24
N GLY A 434 -3.89 -22.01 -11.29
CA GLY A 434 -4.42 -21.95 -9.93
C GLY A 434 -5.53 -22.96 -9.68
N GLU A 435 -5.34 -23.76 -8.64
CA GLU A 435 -6.38 -24.63 -8.11
C GLU A 435 -7.17 -23.88 -7.03
N GLY A 436 -8.49 -24.03 -7.03
CA GLY A 436 -9.35 -23.33 -6.07
C GLY A 436 -9.19 -23.91 -4.65
N THR A 437 -9.28 -23.06 -3.63
CA THR A 437 -9.31 -23.47 -2.21
C THR A 437 -10.40 -24.52 -1.93
N GLU A 438 -11.53 -24.42 -2.63
CA GLU A 438 -12.64 -25.37 -2.58
C GLU A 438 -12.24 -26.78 -3.09
N ARG A 439 -11.40 -26.84 -4.12
CA ARG A 439 -10.96 -28.11 -4.71
C ARG A 439 -9.97 -28.83 -3.78
N VAL A 440 -9.07 -28.08 -3.14
CA VAL A 440 -8.16 -28.62 -2.11
C VAL A 440 -8.93 -29.05 -0.87
N GLU A 441 -9.93 -28.27 -0.45
CA GLU A 441 -10.80 -28.66 0.67
C GLU A 441 -11.52 -29.98 0.38
N LEU A 442 -12.08 -30.15 -0.83
CA LEU A 442 -12.77 -31.38 -1.23
C LEU A 442 -11.82 -32.60 -1.21
N GLU A 443 -10.62 -32.45 -1.76
CA GLU A 443 -9.63 -33.54 -1.78
C GLU A 443 -9.16 -33.90 -0.37
N ALA A 444 -8.90 -32.90 0.48
CA ALA A 444 -8.54 -33.12 1.87
C ALA A 444 -9.66 -33.83 2.66
N ARG A 445 -10.93 -33.47 2.43
CA ARG A 445 -12.10 -34.18 3.03
C ARG A 445 -12.20 -35.62 2.56
N ARG A 446 -11.87 -35.90 1.30
CA ARG A 446 -11.87 -37.26 0.73
C ARG A 446 -10.80 -38.14 1.36
N LEU A 447 -9.57 -37.63 1.51
CA LEU A 447 -8.44 -38.36 2.08
C LEU A 447 -8.55 -38.52 3.61
N PHE A 448 -9.06 -37.49 4.29
CA PHE A 448 -9.14 -37.44 5.76
C PHE A 448 -10.58 -37.20 6.24
N PRO A 449 -11.51 -38.16 6.05
CA PRO A 449 -12.93 -37.98 6.34
C PRO A 449 -13.26 -37.76 7.83
N ARG A 450 -12.33 -38.12 8.73
CA ARG A 450 -12.47 -37.91 10.18
C ARG A 450 -11.90 -36.57 10.66
N ALA A 451 -11.12 -35.87 9.85
CA ALA A 451 -10.50 -34.60 10.23
C ALA A 451 -11.50 -33.44 10.18
N ARG A 452 -11.41 -32.52 11.13
CA ARG A 452 -12.18 -31.27 11.15
C ARG A 452 -11.46 -30.25 10.28
N ILE A 453 -12.07 -29.91 9.15
CA ILE A 453 -11.45 -29.06 8.12
C ILE A 453 -12.17 -27.71 8.06
N ALA A 454 -11.41 -26.62 8.13
CA ALA A 454 -11.90 -25.25 7.97
C ALA A 454 -11.17 -24.53 6.84
N ARG A 455 -11.92 -23.73 6.07
CA ARG A 455 -11.38 -22.88 5.00
C ARG A 455 -11.29 -21.43 5.45
N LEU A 456 -10.10 -20.84 5.32
CA LEU A 456 -9.78 -19.45 5.65
C LEU A 456 -9.24 -18.74 4.39
N ASP A 457 -10.14 -18.19 3.60
CA ASP A 457 -9.83 -17.46 2.38
C ASP A 457 -10.59 -16.13 2.28
N GLY A 458 -10.28 -15.33 1.27
CA GLY A 458 -10.89 -14.01 1.10
C GLY A 458 -12.42 -14.00 1.00
N ASP A 459 -13.07 -15.13 0.69
CA ASP A 459 -14.54 -15.22 0.62
C ASP A 459 -15.16 -15.57 1.97
N THR A 460 -14.59 -16.55 2.66
CA THR A 460 -15.01 -16.98 4.01
C THR A 460 -14.70 -15.93 5.08
N LEU A 461 -13.70 -15.07 4.84
CA LEU A 461 -13.23 -14.06 5.77
C LEU A 461 -13.86 -12.67 5.58
N ARG A 462 -14.78 -12.47 4.61
CA ARG A 462 -15.44 -11.17 4.38
C ARG A 462 -16.30 -10.71 5.56
N GLY A 463 -17.01 -11.63 6.21
CA GLY A 463 -17.88 -11.32 7.34
C GLY A 463 -17.09 -11.23 8.66
N PRO A 464 -17.10 -10.09 9.38
CA PRO A 464 -16.33 -9.94 10.63
C PRO A 464 -16.69 -10.97 11.71
N SER A 465 -17.98 -11.31 11.86
CA SER A 465 -18.45 -12.30 12.82
C SER A 465 -18.07 -13.73 12.45
N GLN A 466 -18.23 -14.10 11.18
CA GLN A 466 -17.84 -15.41 10.65
C GLN A 466 -16.33 -15.62 10.80
N ALA A 467 -15.54 -14.61 10.42
CA ALA A 467 -14.10 -14.64 10.61
C ALA A 467 -13.72 -14.86 12.07
N ARG A 468 -14.30 -14.09 13.00
CA ARG A 468 -14.03 -14.25 14.43
C ARG A 468 -14.30 -15.67 14.92
N ARG A 469 -15.44 -16.25 14.52
CA ARG A 469 -15.80 -17.62 14.88
C ARG A 469 -14.74 -18.61 14.36
N LEU A 470 -14.40 -18.55 13.07
CA LEU A 470 -13.42 -19.46 12.47
C LEU A 470 -12.05 -19.34 13.15
N TRP A 471 -11.61 -18.12 13.44
CA TRP A 471 -10.35 -17.89 14.16
C TRP A 471 -10.38 -18.44 15.58
N ALA A 472 -11.46 -18.24 16.33
CA ALA A 472 -11.62 -18.82 17.67
C ALA A 472 -11.54 -20.36 17.64
N GLN A 473 -12.09 -20.99 16.59
CA GLN A 473 -12.01 -22.45 16.40
C GLN A 473 -10.58 -22.92 16.11
N VAL A 474 -9.83 -22.18 15.28
CA VAL A 474 -8.43 -22.51 14.99
C VAL A 474 -7.56 -22.38 16.25
N TYR A 475 -7.73 -21.31 17.03
CA TYR A 475 -7.00 -21.11 18.28
C TYR A 475 -7.40 -22.11 19.37
N GLY A 476 -8.69 -22.45 19.47
CA GLY A 476 -9.21 -23.46 20.38
C GLY A 476 -8.86 -24.91 19.99
N ARG A 477 -8.10 -25.13 18.91
CA ARG A 477 -7.77 -26.46 18.36
C ARG A 477 -9.02 -27.30 18.04
N GLU A 478 -10.11 -26.63 17.65
CA GLU A 478 -11.33 -27.27 17.15
C GLU A 478 -11.23 -27.67 15.66
N VAL A 479 -10.14 -27.30 15.00
CA VAL A 479 -9.86 -27.56 13.59
C VAL A 479 -8.52 -28.30 13.49
N ASP A 480 -8.50 -29.40 12.74
CA ASP A 480 -7.32 -30.23 12.53
C ASP A 480 -6.56 -29.79 11.26
N ILE A 481 -7.30 -29.44 10.20
CA ILE A 481 -6.74 -28.97 8.92
C ILE A 481 -7.34 -27.62 8.55
N VAL A 482 -6.46 -26.64 8.37
CA VAL A 482 -6.79 -25.31 7.86
C VAL A 482 -6.41 -25.24 6.39
N VAL A 483 -7.37 -24.96 5.49
CA VAL A 483 -7.10 -24.66 4.08
C VAL A 483 -7.16 -23.15 3.90
N GLY A 484 -6.05 -22.52 3.51
CA GLY A 484 -5.94 -21.07 3.54
C GLY A 484 -5.19 -20.44 2.38
N THR A 485 -5.43 -19.14 2.20
CA THR A 485 -4.68 -18.26 1.28
C THR A 485 -3.98 -17.16 2.06
N GLN A 486 -3.35 -16.19 1.38
CA GLN A 486 -2.77 -14.99 2.00
C GLN A 486 -3.71 -14.30 3.01
N ALA A 487 -5.03 -14.39 2.83
CA ALA A 487 -6.02 -13.81 3.75
C ALA A 487 -5.87 -14.30 5.21
N VAL A 488 -5.22 -15.45 5.42
CA VAL A 488 -4.92 -15.97 6.75
C VAL A 488 -3.90 -15.11 7.50
N PHE A 489 -2.95 -14.48 6.81
CA PHE A 489 -1.89 -13.70 7.44
C PHE A 489 -2.24 -12.23 7.66
N GLN A 490 -3.29 -11.73 6.99
CA GLN A 490 -3.70 -10.32 7.04
C GLN A 490 -4.24 -9.87 8.41
N ARG A 491 -4.84 -10.79 9.18
CA ARG A 491 -5.50 -10.45 10.45
C ARG A 491 -4.63 -10.61 11.69
N GLY A 492 -3.61 -11.45 11.64
CA GLY A 492 -2.74 -11.77 12.77
C GLY A 492 -2.00 -13.09 12.54
N PRO A 493 -1.08 -13.46 13.46
CA PRO A 493 -0.38 -14.72 13.34
C PRO A 493 -1.34 -15.90 13.51
N LEU A 494 -1.06 -17.01 12.82
CA LEU A 494 -1.67 -18.31 13.15
C LEU A 494 -1.03 -18.90 14.42
N PRO A 495 -1.73 -19.82 15.12
CA PRO A 495 -1.07 -20.77 16.00
C PRO A 495 0.02 -21.55 15.24
N ALA A 496 1.13 -21.87 15.90
CA ALA A 496 2.22 -22.60 15.27
C ALA A 496 1.77 -24.02 14.87
N MET A 497 1.79 -24.29 13.56
CA MET A 497 1.31 -25.51 12.94
C MET A 497 2.38 -26.60 12.98
N GLY A 498 1.99 -27.86 13.22
CA GLY A 498 2.95 -28.97 13.16
C GLY A 498 3.39 -29.28 11.73
N LEU A 499 2.48 -29.08 10.77
CA LEU A 499 2.75 -29.23 9.35
C LEU A 499 2.20 -28.03 8.56
N VAL A 500 3.02 -27.50 7.66
CA VAL A 500 2.57 -26.61 6.59
C VAL A 500 2.79 -27.28 5.24
N GLY A 501 1.70 -27.58 4.54
CA GLY A 501 1.71 -28.04 3.15
C GLY A 501 1.46 -26.89 2.19
N ILE A 502 2.45 -26.52 1.39
CA ILE A 502 2.31 -25.53 0.32
C ILE A 502 1.92 -26.29 -0.95
N VAL A 503 0.65 -26.16 -1.35
CA VAL A 503 0.04 -27.00 -2.38
C VAL A 503 0.62 -26.72 -3.77
N GLN A 504 0.85 -25.45 -4.10
CA GLN A 504 1.53 -25.03 -5.33
C GLN A 504 2.29 -23.72 -5.07
N ALA A 505 3.61 -23.80 -4.94
CA ALA A 505 4.43 -22.64 -4.59
C ALA A 505 4.62 -21.66 -5.76
N ASP A 506 4.69 -22.16 -7.00
CA ASP A 506 5.03 -21.39 -8.20
C ASP A 506 3.87 -20.59 -8.80
N VAL A 507 2.64 -20.81 -8.36
CA VAL A 507 1.43 -20.21 -8.94
C VAL A 507 1.47 -18.67 -8.99
N GLY A 508 2.06 -18.03 -7.98
CA GLY A 508 2.24 -16.56 -7.95
C GLY A 508 3.27 -16.03 -8.95
N LEU A 509 4.21 -16.85 -9.42
CA LEU A 509 5.24 -16.48 -10.40
C LEU A 509 4.66 -16.27 -11.80
N HIS A 510 3.46 -16.81 -12.03
CA HIS A 510 2.76 -16.77 -13.31
C HIS A 510 1.89 -15.52 -13.47
N VAL A 511 1.82 -14.66 -12.44
CA VAL A 511 1.11 -13.38 -12.52
C VAL A 511 1.76 -12.48 -13.58
N PRO A 512 0.98 -11.83 -14.45
CA PRO A 512 1.50 -10.88 -15.45
C PRO A 512 1.97 -9.54 -14.85
N ASP A 513 2.71 -9.57 -13.74
CA ASP A 513 3.21 -8.42 -12.96
C ASP A 513 4.72 -8.58 -12.72
N PHE A 514 5.48 -7.50 -12.78
CA PHE A 514 6.93 -7.59 -12.55
C PHE A 514 7.28 -7.89 -11.09
N ARG A 515 6.36 -7.64 -10.15
CA ARG A 515 6.52 -7.98 -8.72
C ARG A 515 6.10 -9.41 -8.38
N ALA A 516 5.82 -10.25 -9.38
CA ALA A 516 5.33 -11.62 -9.17
C ALA A 516 6.29 -12.47 -8.31
N ALA A 517 7.60 -12.38 -8.57
CA ALA A 517 8.62 -13.11 -7.82
C ALA A 517 8.71 -12.63 -6.37
N GLU A 518 8.77 -11.32 -6.13
CA GLU A 518 8.76 -10.70 -4.80
C GLU A 518 7.54 -11.10 -3.97
N ARG A 519 6.33 -10.96 -4.51
CA ARG A 519 5.12 -11.35 -3.80
C ARG A 519 5.09 -12.84 -3.48
N THR A 520 5.55 -13.67 -4.41
CA THR A 520 5.62 -15.13 -4.19
C THR A 520 6.61 -15.44 -3.07
N TYR A 521 7.80 -14.85 -3.10
CA TYR A 521 8.80 -15.00 -2.04
C TYR A 521 8.25 -14.61 -0.67
N GLN A 522 7.66 -13.42 -0.55
CA GLN A 522 7.07 -12.92 0.70
C GLN A 522 6.00 -13.87 1.26
N LEU A 523 5.07 -14.31 0.41
CA LEU A 523 3.99 -15.22 0.82
C LEU A 523 4.48 -16.60 1.24
N LEU A 524 5.51 -17.12 0.56
CA LEU A 524 6.11 -18.38 0.93
C LEU A 524 6.88 -18.27 2.25
N GLU A 525 7.58 -17.17 2.50
CA GLU A 525 8.20 -16.90 3.80
C GLU A 525 7.16 -16.83 4.94
N GLU A 526 6.01 -16.17 4.73
CA GLU A 526 4.91 -16.16 5.71
C GLU A 526 4.35 -17.56 5.97
N ALA A 527 4.12 -18.33 4.89
CA ALA A 527 3.60 -19.68 5.00
C ALA A 527 4.56 -20.59 5.77
N VAL A 528 5.87 -20.53 5.46
CA VAL A 528 6.88 -21.29 6.18
C VAL A 528 6.97 -20.87 7.65
N ALA A 529 6.86 -19.57 7.94
CA ALA A 529 6.90 -19.06 9.31
C ALA A 529 5.69 -19.48 10.17
N ALA A 530 4.62 -19.99 9.57
CA ALA A 530 3.48 -20.56 10.30
C ALA A 530 3.77 -21.96 10.88
N ALA A 531 4.82 -22.64 10.39
CA ALA A 531 5.24 -23.92 10.93
C ALA A 531 5.99 -23.74 12.27
N ARG A 532 5.86 -24.73 13.16
CA ARG A 532 6.73 -24.85 14.34
C ARG A 532 8.20 -24.97 13.90
N PRO A 533 9.15 -24.57 14.75
CA PRO A 533 10.55 -24.92 14.56
C PRO A 533 10.79 -26.41 14.34
N ALA A 534 11.84 -26.78 13.60
CA ALA A 534 12.18 -28.20 13.38
C ALA A 534 12.47 -28.93 14.70
N ALA A 535 13.09 -28.25 15.68
CA ALA A 535 13.34 -28.79 17.01
C ALA A 535 12.05 -29.18 17.76
N ASP A 536 10.94 -28.50 17.46
CA ASP A 536 9.61 -28.75 18.03
C ASP A 536 8.76 -29.68 17.15
N GLY A 537 9.40 -30.40 16.22
CA GLY A 537 8.76 -31.34 15.30
C GLY A 537 8.04 -30.69 14.11
N GLY A 538 8.24 -29.40 13.86
CA GLY A 538 7.62 -28.71 12.74
C GLY A 538 8.19 -29.11 11.38
N LYS A 539 7.28 -29.31 10.41
CA LYS A 539 7.61 -29.73 9.05
C LYS A 539 6.94 -28.84 8.00
N VAL A 540 7.62 -28.64 6.89
CA VAL A 540 7.05 -28.00 5.70
C VAL A 540 7.21 -28.94 4.51
N VAL A 541 6.14 -29.11 3.73
CA VAL A 541 6.21 -29.76 2.42
C VAL A 541 5.84 -28.74 1.36
N LEU A 542 6.79 -28.41 0.48
CA LEU A 542 6.65 -27.40 -0.56
C LEU A 542 6.57 -28.07 -1.92
N GLN A 543 5.39 -28.03 -2.56
CA GLN A 543 5.19 -28.60 -3.88
C GLN A 543 5.33 -27.51 -4.96
N THR A 544 6.10 -27.78 -6.01
CA THR A 544 6.38 -26.80 -7.07
C THR A 544 6.68 -27.46 -8.42
N LEU A 545 6.30 -26.79 -9.51
CA LEU A 545 6.78 -27.13 -10.87
C LEU A 545 8.11 -26.45 -11.21
N LEU A 546 8.54 -25.47 -10.41
CA LEU A 546 9.72 -24.64 -10.64
C LEU A 546 10.71 -24.71 -9.45
N PRO A 547 11.29 -25.89 -9.14
CA PRO A 547 12.13 -26.05 -7.95
C PRO A 547 13.44 -25.25 -8.00
N THR A 548 13.90 -24.87 -9.19
CA THR A 548 15.16 -24.12 -9.41
C THR A 548 14.93 -22.62 -9.64
N HIS A 549 13.74 -22.11 -9.37
CA HIS A 549 13.48 -20.67 -9.48
C HIS A 549 14.01 -19.95 -8.24
N HIS A 550 14.68 -18.80 -8.41
CA HIS A 550 15.39 -18.09 -7.34
C HIS A 550 14.54 -17.80 -6.10
N ALA A 551 13.29 -17.40 -6.29
CA ALA A 551 12.34 -17.21 -5.19
C ALA A 551 12.04 -18.50 -4.39
N ILE A 552 11.96 -19.66 -5.06
CA ILE A 552 11.70 -20.96 -4.41
C ILE A 552 12.94 -21.45 -3.67
N GLU A 553 14.11 -21.34 -4.31
CA GLU A 553 15.38 -21.73 -3.70
C GLU A 553 15.71 -20.87 -2.48
N ALA A 554 15.52 -19.55 -2.56
CA ALA A 554 15.77 -18.65 -1.43
C ALA A 554 14.91 -19.01 -0.20
N VAL A 555 13.64 -19.39 -0.41
CA VAL A 555 12.75 -19.87 0.67
C VAL A 555 13.21 -21.23 1.19
N THR A 556 13.59 -22.13 0.29
CA THR A 556 14.01 -23.51 0.62
C THR A 556 15.27 -23.51 1.48
N PHE A 557 16.27 -22.72 1.09
CA PHE A 557 17.55 -22.62 1.78
C PHE A 557 17.56 -21.59 2.91
N GLY A 558 16.52 -20.75 3.02
CA GLY A 558 16.45 -19.68 4.02
C GLY A 558 17.50 -18.58 3.76
N GLU A 559 17.75 -18.25 2.50
CA GLU A 559 18.79 -17.31 2.04
C GLU A 559 18.17 -16.07 1.34
N PRO A 560 17.76 -15.03 2.08
CA PRO A 560 17.17 -13.82 1.51
C PRO A 560 18.13 -13.10 0.57
N ARG A 561 19.43 -13.10 0.88
CA ARG A 561 20.47 -12.45 0.05
C ARG A 561 20.44 -12.98 -1.40
N ARG A 562 20.17 -14.27 -1.59
CA ARG A 562 20.01 -14.89 -2.91
C ARG A 562 18.82 -14.29 -3.65
N PHE A 563 17.66 -14.21 -3.00
CA PHE A 563 16.46 -13.62 -3.59
C PHE A 563 16.68 -12.16 -3.99
N TYR A 564 17.09 -11.31 -3.04
CA TYR A 564 17.25 -9.88 -3.27
C TYR A 564 18.35 -9.57 -4.29
N GLY A 565 19.46 -10.32 -4.29
CA GLY A 565 20.54 -10.13 -5.25
C GLY A 565 20.11 -10.37 -6.69
N GLU A 566 19.47 -11.52 -6.95
CA GLU A 566 18.99 -11.89 -8.29
C GLU A 566 17.84 -10.98 -8.75
N GLU A 567 16.88 -10.68 -7.87
CA GLU A 567 15.74 -9.84 -8.20
C GLU A 567 16.17 -8.38 -8.47
N LEU A 568 17.06 -7.79 -7.65
CA LEU A 568 17.58 -6.43 -7.90
C LEU A 568 18.33 -6.35 -9.22
N ALA A 569 19.14 -7.37 -9.55
CA ALA A 569 19.87 -7.41 -10.81
C ALA A 569 18.89 -7.41 -12.01
N ALA A 570 17.88 -8.27 -11.98
CA ALA A 570 16.85 -8.33 -13.03
C ALA A 570 16.10 -7.00 -13.17
N ARG A 571 15.71 -6.36 -12.06
CA ARG A 571 14.99 -5.08 -12.08
C ARG A 571 15.83 -3.91 -12.60
N ARG A 572 17.13 -3.88 -12.31
CA ARG A 572 18.05 -2.88 -12.89
C ARG A 572 18.13 -3.02 -14.40
N LEU A 573 18.33 -4.25 -14.91
CA LEU A 573 18.43 -4.52 -16.35
C LEU A 573 17.15 -4.16 -17.11
N LEU A 574 15.98 -4.37 -16.51
CA LEU A 574 14.68 -4.15 -17.15
C LEU A 574 14.06 -2.77 -16.85
N GLY A 575 14.74 -1.92 -16.05
CA GLY A 575 14.22 -0.65 -15.58
C GLY A 575 12.92 -0.81 -14.79
N TYR A 576 12.97 -1.49 -13.65
CA TYR A 576 11.85 -1.62 -12.71
C TYR A 576 12.24 -1.14 -11.30
N PRO A 577 11.28 -0.69 -10.47
CA PRO A 577 11.53 -0.28 -9.10
C PRO A 577 12.22 -1.36 -8.27
N PRO A 578 13.25 -1.03 -7.47
CA PRO A 578 13.63 0.33 -7.07
C PRO A 578 14.63 1.05 -7.98
N ALA A 579 15.06 0.45 -9.10
CA ALA A 579 16.09 1.05 -9.97
C ALA A 579 15.60 2.30 -10.72
N VAL A 580 14.29 2.40 -10.94
CA VAL A 580 13.60 3.55 -11.56
C VAL A 580 12.24 3.75 -10.89
N HIS A 581 11.65 4.91 -11.11
CA HIS A 581 10.27 5.21 -10.73
C HIS A 581 9.29 4.88 -11.87
N LEU A 582 8.08 4.50 -11.49
CA LEU A 582 7.00 4.20 -12.42
C LEU A 582 5.87 5.21 -12.29
N ALA A 583 5.22 5.53 -13.41
CA ALA A 583 3.95 6.22 -13.41
C ALA A 583 2.94 5.45 -14.26
N GLY A 584 1.90 4.93 -13.60
CA GLY A 584 0.72 4.39 -14.25
C GLY A 584 -0.21 5.54 -14.65
N LEU A 585 -0.38 5.76 -15.95
CA LEU A 585 -1.24 6.80 -16.48
C LEU A 585 -2.48 6.15 -17.09
N SER A 586 -3.65 6.73 -16.86
CA SER A 586 -4.87 6.27 -17.52
C SER A 586 -5.75 7.40 -18.01
N VAL A 587 -6.35 7.18 -19.18
CA VAL A 587 -7.35 8.06 -19.79
C VAL A 587 -8.66 7.30 -19.85
N SER A 588 -9.75 7.90 -19.38
CA SER A 588 -11.08 7.29 -19.43
C SER A 588 -12.16 8.26 -19.90
N GLY A 589 -13.16 7.74 -20.60
CA GLY A 589 -14.22 8.57 -21.19
C GLY A 589 -15.33 7.72 -21.79
N LYS A 590 -16.39 8.37 -22.31
CA LYS A 590 -17.54 7.66 -22.91
C LYS A 590 -17.33 7.26 -24.37
N SER A 591 -16.54 8.02 -25.12
CA SER A 591 -16.23 7.76 -26.53
C SER A 591 -14.88 7.07 -26.64
N SER A 592 -14.82 5.95 -27.38
CA SER A 592 -13.57 5.23 -27.64
C SER A 592 -12.57 6.12 -28.39
N ASP A 593 -13.02 6.76 -29.47
CA ASP A 593 -12.15 7.56 -30.34
C ASP A 593 -11.54 8.73 -29.59
N SER A 594 -12.35 9.40 -28.77
CA SER A 594 -11.86 10.52 -27.96
C SER A 594 -10.85 10.09 -26.89
N VAL A 595 -11.03 8.90 -26.29
CA VAL A 595 -10.08 8.37 -25.30
C VAL A 595 -8.78 7.95 -25.98
N ASP A 596 -8.87 7.35 -27.16
CA ASP A 596 -7.72 6.91 -27.95
C ASP A 596 -6.88 8.09 -28.44
N GLU A 597 -7.55 9.16 -28.89
CA GLU A 597 -6.90 10.39 -29.31
C GLU A 597 -6.22 11.09 -28.12
N ALA A 598 -6.94 11.28 -27.01
CA ALA A 598 -6.37 11.90 -25.82
C ALA A 598 -5.18 11.11 -25.24
N ALA A 599 -5.22 9.77 -25.29
CA ALA A 599 -4.11 8.93 -24.85
C ALA A 599 -2.88 9.05 -25.78
N ARG A 600 -3.08 9.10 -27.10
CA ARG A 600 -2.00 9.34 -28.07
C ARG A 600 -1.40 10.73 -27.92
N ARG A 601 -2.25 11.75 -27.75
CA ARG A 601 -1.83 13.13 -27.50
C ARG A 601 -0.98 13.24 -26.24
N TRP A 602 -1.38 12.56 -25.16
CA TRP A 602 -0.60 12.53 -23.92
C TRP A 602 0.77 11.88 -24.13
N ARG A 603 0.85 10.73 -24.84
CA ARG A 603 2.14 10.09 -25.18
C ARG A 603 3.08 11.04 -25.92
N ILE A 604 2.58 11.79 -26.90
CA ILE A 604 3.39 12.76 -27.67
C ILE A 604 3.93 13.85 -26.75
N LYS A 605 3.08 14.48 -25.94
CA LYS A 605 3.49 15.54 -25.00
C LYS A 605 4.57 15.08 -24.00
N LEU A 606 4.44 13.86 -23.50
CA LEU A 606 5.45 13.27 -22.61
C LEU A 606 6.81 13.12 -23.31
N GLY A 607 6.82 12.78 -24.60
CA GLY A 607 8.05 12.66 -25.40
C GLY A 607 8.64 14.00 -25.87
N GLU A 608 7.83 15.05 -26.02
CA GLU A 608 8.30 16.40 -26.38
C GLU A 608 9.02 17.10 -25.22
N THR A 609 8.75 16.69 -23.97
CA THR A 609 9.25 17.35 -22.76
C THR A 609 10.59 16.80 -22.27
N THR A 610 11.10 15.72 -22.88
CA THR A 610 12.38 15.11 -22.47
C THR A 610 13.57 15.85 -23.08
N GLY A 611 14.44 16.43 -22.25
CA GLY A 611 15.79 16.83 -22.66
C GLY A 611 16.66 15.61 -22.95
N ALA A 612 17.83 15.80 -23.58
CA ALA A 612 18.74 14.70 -23.97
C ALA A 612 19.21 13.82 -22.78
N GLU A 613 19.12 14.31 -21.55
CA GLU A 613 19.58 13.62 -20.33
C GLU A 613 18.43 12.95 -19.52
N ASP A 614 17.16 13.28 -19.78
CA ASP A 614 15.98 12.76 -19.06
C ASP A 614 15.17 11.77 -19.93
N THR A 615 15.75 10.62 -20.26
CA THR A 615 15.09 9.64 -21.13
C THR A 615 13.99 8.86 -20.41
N LEU A 616 12.75 9.35 -20.53
CA LEU A 616 11.56 8.61 -20.11
C LEU A 616 11.28 7.43 -21.05
N THR A 617 11.03 6.24 -20.50
CA THR A 617 10.53 5.10 -21.28
C THR A 617 9.01 5.03 -21.19
N ILE A 618 8.31 5.14 -22.32
CA ILE A 618 6.83 5.15 -22.37
C ILE A 618 6.32 3.87 -23.06
N LEU A 619 5.59 3.04 -22.30
CA LEU A 619 4.92 1.84 -22.78
C LEU A 619 3.41 2.09 -22.93
N GLY A 620 2.81 1.59 -24.01
CA GLY A 620 1.41 1.87 -24.39
C GLY A 620 1.25 3.12 -25.26
N PRO A 621 0.04 3.66 -25.48
CA PRO A 621 -1.20 3.34 -24.78
C PRO A 621 -1.79 1.98 -25.16
N VAL A 622 -2.16 1.20 -24.15
CA VAL A 622 -2.85 -0.08 -24.29
C VAL A 622 -4.30 0.04 -23.81
N PRO A 623 -5.25 -0.73 -24.37
CA PRO A 623 -6.60 -0.79 -23.80
C PRO A 623 -6.55 -1.35 -22.37
N ALA A 624 -7.39 -0.83 -21.48
CA ALA A 624 -7.56 -1.40 -20.14
C ALA A 624 -8.07 -2.84 -20.23
N LEU A 625 -7.44 -3.73 -19.48
CA LEU A 625 -7.65 -5.16 -19.58
C LEU A 625 -8.53 -5.61 -18.41
N GLY A 626 -9.84 -5.45 -18.56
CA GLY A 626 -10.82 -5.71 -17.51
C GLY A 626 -12.19 -5.14 -17.90
N GLY A 627 -13.27 -5.77 -17.42
CA GLY A 627 -14.64 -5.48 -17.84
C GLY A 627 -14.97 -3.99 -17.87
N ARG A 628 -15.41 -3.50 -19.04
CA ARG A 628 -15.87 -2.12 -19.23
C ARG A 628 -16.92 -1.79 -18.17
N PRO A 629 -16.68 -0.87 -17.22
CA PRO A 629 -17.77 -0.32 -16.43
C PRO A 629 -18.76 0.26 -17.45
N ARG A 630 -20.00 -0.24 -17.48
CA ARG A 630 -20.99 -0.01 -18.56
C ARG A 630 -20.84 1.38 -19.19
N GLY A 631 -20.41 1.42 -20.46
CA GLY A 631 -20.33 2.63 -21.28
C GLY A 631 -19.09 3.52 -21.14
N HIS A 632 -17.99 3.06 -20.51
CA HIS A 632 -16.72 3.80 -20.47
C HIS A 632 -15.58 3.02 -21.11
N HIS A 633 -14.78 3.73 -21.92
CA HIS A 633 -13.53 3.28 -22.53
C HIS A 633 -12.35 3.76 -21.68
N ARG A 634 -11.29 2.96 -21.60
CA ARG A 634 -10.09 3.31 -20.84
C ARG A 634 -8.82 2.84 -21.56
N ARG A 635 -7.80 3.70 -21.58
CA ARG A 635 -6.45 3.44 -22.07
C ARG A 635 -5.45 3.65 -20.95
N HIS A 636 -4.40 2.83 -20.93
CA HIS A 636 -3.32 2.90 -19.95
C HIS A 636 -1.97 3.09 -20.62
N MET A 637 -1.08 3.81 -19.96
CA MET A 637 0.34 3.88 -20.29
C MET A 637 1.14 3.63 -19.02
N LEU A 638 2.30 3.01 -19.16
CA LEU A 638 3.30 2.94 -18.11
C LEU A 638 4.49 3.79 -18.53
N VAL A 639 4.84 4.78 -17.72
CA VAL A 639 6.04 5.59 -17.90
C VAL A 639 7.08 5.16 -16.87
N LYS A 640 8.34 5.03 -17.30
CA LYS A 640 9.48 4.76 -16.45
C LYS A 640 10.43 5.96 -16.49
N GLY A 641 10.93 6.39 -15.35
CA GLY A 641 11.91 7.48 -15.26
C GLY A 641 12.88 7.26 -14.10
N PRO A 642 14.18 7.58 -14.27
CA PRO A 642 15.18 7.38 -13.22
C PRO A 642 15.01 8.39 -12.07
N ASP A 643 14.64 9.63 -12.38
CA ASP A 643 14.40 10.67 -11.38
C ASP A 643 12.90 10.89 -11.14
N ARG A 644 12.48 10.76 -9.87
CA ARG A 644 11.06 10.90 -9.47
C ARG A 644 10.56 12.32 -9.67
N THR A 645 11.38 13.32 -9.37
CA THR A 645 10.97 14.73 -9.35
C THR A 645 10.71 15.21 -10.77
N ALA A 646 11.65 14.96 -11.68
CA ALA A 646 11.53 15.23 -13.11
C ALA A 646 10.32 14.49 -13.70
N LEU A 647 10.15 13.20 -13.40
CA LEU A 647 8.99 12.41 -13.82
C LEU A 647 7.67 13.06 -13.39
N CYS A 648 7.53 13.42 -12.10
CA CYS A 648 6.32 14.03 -11.56
C CYS A 648 6.06 15.43 -12.14
N ASN A 649 7.11 16.22 -12.36
CA ASN A 649 7.00 17.57 -12.95
C ASN A 649 6.51 17.50 -14.41
N ILE A 650 7.10 16.62 -15.22
CA ILE A 650 6.70 16.38 -16.62
C ILE A 650 5.24 15.92 -16.67
N ILE A 651 4.86 14.95 -15.84
CA ILE A 651 3.50 14.43 -15.79
C ILE A 651 2.52 15.53 -15.36
N SER A 652 2.80 16.26 -14.28
CA SER A 652 1.91 17.32 -13.77
C SER A 652 1.65 18.39 -14.83
N ARG A 653 2.70 18.86 -15.51
CA ARG A 653 2.58 19.82 -16.61
C ARG A 653 1.74 19.27 -17.76
N SER A 654 1.99 18.02 -18.17
CA SER A 654 1.24 17.39 -19.26
C SER A 654 -0.26 17.25 -18.95
N VAL A 655 -0.61 16.88 -17.70
CA VAL A 655 -2.00 16.77 -17.24
C VAL A 655 -2.68 18.15 -17.25
N GLU A 656 -2.01 19.18 -16.75
CA GLU A 656 -2.58 20.53 -16.73
C GLU A 656 -2.88 21.08 -18.13
N GLU A 657 -2.03 20.79 -19.12
CA GLU A 657 -2.25 21.17 -20.51
C GLU A 657 -3.42 20.38 -21.13
N LEU A 658 -3.45 19.07 -20.91
CA LEU A 658 -4.50 18.19 -21.43
C LEU A 658 -5.87 18.45 -20.81
N GLU A 659 -5.96 18.80 -19.52
CA GLU A 659 -7.22 19.19 -18.88
C GLU A 659 -7.77 20.52 -19.42
N ARG A 660 -6.95 21.37 -20.06
CA ARG A 660 -7.39 22.58 -20.77
C ARG A 660 -7.92 22.25 -22.18
N GLU A 661 -7.28 21.29 -22.85
CA GLU A 661 -7.62 20.85 -24.21
C GLU A 661 -8.88 19.97 -24.22
N TYR A 662 -9.03 19.08 -23.22
CA TYR A 662 -10.14 18.13 -23.13
C TYR A 662 -11.05 18.43 -21.93
N PRO A 663 -12.32 18.79 -22.16
CA PRO A 663 -13.29 18.93 -21.08
C PRO A 663 -13.44 17.64 -20.27
N LYS A 664 -13.62 17.74 -18.94
CA LYS A 664 -13.77 16.58 -18.03
C LYS A 664 -14.87 15.57 -18.39
N ARG A 665 -15.87 15.99 -19.19
CA ARG A 665 -16.95 15.11 -19.68
C ARG A 665 -16.50 14.20 -20.83
N GLN A 666 -15.45 14.61 -21.55
CA GLN A 666 -14.91 13.95 -22.72
C GLN A 666 -13.82 12.95 -22.33
N ALA A 667 -12.81 13.40 -21.58
CA ALA A 667 -11.72 12.57 -21.08
C ALA A 667 -11.37 12.93 -19.63
N LYS A 668 -11.04 11.90 -18.85
CA LYS A 668 -10.50 12.01 -17.49
C LYS A 668 -9.12 11.37 -17.46
N PHE A 669 -8.14 12.17 -17.06
CA PHE A 669 -6.76 11.75 -16.84
C PHE A 669 -6.59 11.34 -15.38
N VAL A 670 -5.88 10.24 -15.15
CA VAL A 670 -5.56 9.75 -13.81
C VAL A 670 -4.09 9.35 -13.79
N VAL A 671 -3.39 9.79 -12.75
CA VAL A 671 -2.00 9.48 -12.48
C VAL A 671 -1.91 8.59 -11.25
N ASP A 672 -1.03 7.59 -11.29
CA ASP A 672 -0.62 6.78 -10.16
C ASP A 672 0.90 6.63 -10.18
N ILE A 673 1.60 7.38 -9.31
CA ILE A 673 3.05 7.30 -9.15
C ILE A 673 3.41 6.10 -8.27
N ASP A 674 4.37 5.30 -8.73
CA ASP A 674 4.81 4.04 -8.14
C ASP A 674 3.61 3.13 -7.80
N PRO A 675 2.86 2.66 -8.82
CA PRO A 675 1.70 1.81 -8.61
C PRO A 675 2.13 0.47 -8.00
N VAL A 676 1.40 0.04 -6.96
CA VAL A 676 1.58 -1.28 -6.35
C VAL A 676 0.90 -2.35 -7.20
N GLU A 677 -0.28 -2.07 -7.76
CA GLU A 677 -0.96 -2.93 -8.73
C GLU A 677 -1.22 -2.15 -10.02
N MET A 678 -0.98 -2.78 -11.17
CA MET A 678 -1.35 -2.22 -12.47
C MET A 678 -2.83 -2.51 -12.74
N SER A 679 -3.64 -1.46 -12.66
CA SER A 679 -5.10 -1.46 -12.87
C SER A 679 -5.54 -1.66 -14.31
#